data_AF-A0A817R416-F1
#
_entry.id   AF-A0A817R416-F1
#
_cell.length_a   1.000
_cell.length_b   1.000
_cell.length_c   1.000
_cell.angle_alpha   90.00
_cell.angle_beta   90.00
_cell.angle_gamma   90.00
#
_symmetry.space_group_name_H-M   'P 1'
#
loop_
_entity.id
_entity.type
_entity.pdbx_description
1 polymer ?
#
loop_
_entity_poly.entity_id
_entity_poly.type
_entity_poly.pdbx_seq_one_letter_code
_entity_poly.pdbx_strand_id
1 'polypeptide(L)'
;MSTSTNQEKIKVRLYYWNARGRIQAVRYMLEDVAAKYPNVDYQEDFEILEKAAEDWPAHKADRSISGPFGTLPVLHWNDTHIIAQTLPIGQFIARKFDLYGKPKSANEDPVVFQALIDGVVDFDDPNHPYARLVKRVTSDFKTLNDLLAKSSTSFFYDQHEPTIADYFVFYGFTLAKDFHSALLPADEDTQALSKLEQEMKSRPALAKYFNEGRLYNRFIQCQARPANVTDPTLTQWIKWPSNPIITSPNGRDPSTAFQDDQNNYYLIYGFGSDELGGQAVLFTSRDFVNWTYLHPIHSNHYDTFWECPDIFNVSNRLVMKASLRGQDFWAVGELDPMQKIFHPLAGDLGEYTQLVDQGKFYASKSFHDPIYDRQVIVGWIREDDNQGETRGWQGMLSLSRSIFLSDDGLQLRSRPIDALQSLRIEKSHRSFHNIVLSSIIPFELIPDVSGNQIEVMMIWQFPRNQDLDFGLSVLSTLDGSQRTSIGVIRRVNTTFMPNCDLPGWDYFSVPGITNSFDCQYACNQDAKCRAWTFAGTKQVNNNCFLKTGIPQLKADSTCISGVKQYRTNQQQFVWIYINRTLSQENPGASHDPVTGVILLESMSLSNEWFLGLNIFIDHSVIEVFEPQGGRMAMTTRVYPEDDTAEYLAIYVNNGPIMTENIIIDTLDIWTLSSIWT
;
A
#
# COMPACT_ATOMS: atom_id res chain seq x y z
N MET A 1 -54.41 -15.06 -22.33
CA MET A 1 -54.43 -13.58 -22.41
C MET A 1 -53.55 -13.04 -21.29
N SER A 2 -52.26 -12.82 -21.51
CA SER A 2 -51.42 -12.03 -20.61
C SER A 2 -51.28 -10.65 -21.21
N THR A 3 -51.98 -9.68 -20.63
CA THR A 3 -51.79 -8.27 -20.93
C THR A 3 -50.40 -7.86 -20.43
N SER A 4 -49.41 -7.80 -21.32
CA SER A 4 -48.18 -7.05 -21.08
C SER A 4 -48.56 -5.57 -21.06
N THR A 5 -48.85 -5.02 -19.89
CA THR A 5 -48.91 -3.56 -19.71
C THR A 5 -47.52 -3.02 -20.00
N ASN A 6 -47.42 -2.26 -21.10
CA ASN A 6 -46.27 -1.42 -21.42
C ASN A 6 -46.15 -0.40 -20.27
N GLN A 7 -45.41 -0.71 -19.21
CA GLN A 7 -45.15 0.25 -18.15
C GLN A 7 -44.23 1.32 -18.73
N GLU A 8 -44.71 2.56 -18.73
CA GLU A 8 -43.97 3.73 -19.19
C GLU A 8 -42.64 3.82 -18.43
N LYS A 9 -41.52 3.95 -19.15
CA LYS A 9 -40.20 4.10 -18.53
C LYS A 9 -40.14 5.42 -17.78
N ILE A 10 -39.78 5.34 -16.51
CA ILE A 10 -39.54 6.47 -15.63
C ILE A 10 -38.08 6.85 -15.77
N LYS A 11 -37.78 8.05 -16.28
CA LYS A 11 -36.40 8.57 -16.31
C LYS A 11 -36.12 9.36 -15.04
N VAL A 12 -35.02 9.04 -14.39
CA VAL A 12 -34.60 9.70 -13.15
C VAL A 12 -33.16 10.15 -13.31
N ARG A 13 -32.91 11.45 -13.18
CA ARG A 13 -31.55 12.00 -13.21
C ARG A 13 -31.31 12.84 -11.97
N LEU A 14 -30.22 12.55 -11.25
CA LEU A 14 -29.85 13.27 -10.03
C LEU A 14 -28.57 14.07 -10.27
N TYR A 15 -28.66 15.39 -10.07
CA TYR A 15 -27.52 16.31 -10.05
C TYR A 15 -27.12 16.60 -8.60
N TYR A 16 -25.86 16.38 -8.25
CA TYR A 16 -25.37 16.62 -6.88
C TYR A 16 -23.85 16.88 -6.83
N TRP A 17 -23.41 17.47 -5.71
CA TRP A 17 -21.99 17.60 -5.40
C TRP A 17 -21.41 16.24 -5.08
N ASN A 18 -20.30 15.86 -5.71
CA ASN A 18 -19.57 14.64 -5.35
C ASN A 18 -18.80 14.84 -4.04
N ALA A 19 -19.54 15.08 -2.96
CA ALA A 19 -19.04 15.31 -1.61
C ALA A 19 -19.93 14.60 -0.57
N ARG A 20 -19.34 14.19 0.56
CA ARG A 20 -20.08 13.58 1.67
C ARG A 20 -21.16 14.55 2.17
N GLY A 21 -22.39 14.07 2.34
CA GLY A 21 -23.50 14.90 2.82
C GLY A 21 -24.85 14.19 2.75
N ARG A 22 -25.90 14.87 3.23
CA ARG A 22 -27.28 14.33 3.37
C ARG A 22 -27.83 13.68 2.10
N ILE A 23 -27.34 14.10 0.93
CA ILE A 23 -27.72 13.54 -0.39
C ILE A 23 -27.42 12.05 -0.54
N GLN A 24 -26.50 11.50 0.26
CA GLN A 24 -26.13 10.09 0.22
C GLN A 24 -27.33 9.17 0.50
N ALA A 25 -28.22 9.55 1.42
CA ALA A 25 -29.44 8.79 1.72
C ALA A 25 -30.35 8.66 0.48
N VAL A 26 -30.50 9.75 -0.27
CA VAL A 26 -31.31 9.80 -1.49
C VAL A 26 -30.71 8.95 -2.61
N ARG A 27 -29.38 8.91 -2.74
CA ARG A 27 -28.70 8.07 -3.74
C ARG A 27 -28.97 6.59 -3.50
N TYR A 28 -28.75 6.12 -2.27
CA TYR A 28 -29.02 4.74 -1.89
C TYR A 28 -30.49 4.36 -2.12
N MET A 29 -31.42 5.27 -1.77
CA MET A 29 -32.84 5.08 -2.06
C MET A 29 -33.11 4.88 -3.57
N LEU A 30 -32.50 5.68 -4.44
CA LEU A 30 -32.70 5.59 -5.88
C LEU A 30 -32.05 4.34 -6.49
N GLU A 31 -30.89 3.92 -6.00
CA GLU A 31 -30.24 2.67 -6.42
C GLU A 31 -31.10 1.44 -6.07
N ASP A 32 -31.63 1.38 -4.84
CA ASP A 32 -32.50 0.29 -4.41
C ASP A 32 -33.84 0.29 -5.16
N VAL A 33 -34.41 1.47 -5.41
CA VAL A 33 -35.61 1.62 -6.25
C VAL A 33 -35.34 1.16 -7.69
N ALA A 34 -34.23 1.58 -8.32
CA ALA A 34 -33.92 1.18 -9.69
C ALA A 34 -33.66 -0.32 -9.82
N ALA A 35 -33.04 -0.93 -8.80
CA ALA A 35 -32.85 -2.38 -8.74
C ALA A 35 -34.19 -3.14 -8.61
N LYS A 36 -35.15 -2.59 -7.84
CA LYS A 36 -36.45 -3.22 -7.57
C LYS A 36 -37.50 -2.99 -8.66
N TYR A 37 -37.45 -1.86 -9.35
CA TYR A 37 -38.43 -1.43 -10.35
C TYR A 37 -37.77 -1.25 -11.72
N PRO A 38 -37.77 -2.28 -12.60
CA PRO A 38 -37.06 -2.27 -13.89
C PRO A 38 -37.50 -1.18 -14.88
N ASN A 39 -38.65 -0.55 -14.65
CA ASN A 39 -39.12 0.58 -15.45
C ASN A 39 -38.50 1.92 -15.01
N VAL A 40 -37.69 1.96 -13.94
CA VAL A 40 -36.94 3.13 -13.49
C VAL A 40 -35.54 3.13 -14.11
N ASP A 41 -35.26 4.10 -14.97
CA ASP A 41 -33.98 4.36 -15.59
C ASP A 41 -33.27 5.48 -14.81
N TYR A 42 -32.42 5.08 -13.85
CA TYR A 42 -31.72 5.99 -12.93
C TYR A 42 -30.30 6.31 -13.43
N GLN A 43 -29.99 7.59 -13.51
CA GLN A 43 -28.68 8.14 -13.89
C GLN A 43 -28.23 9.18 -12.86
N GLU A 44 -26.93 9.21 -12.59
CA GLU A 44 -26.28 10.20 -11.74
C GLU A 44 -25.37 11.10 -12.57
N ASP A 45 -25.45 12.41 -12.34
CA ASP A 45 -24.49 13.39 -12.83
C ASP A 45 -23.90 14.14 -11.61
N PHE A 46 -22.59 14.15 -11.47
CA PHE A 46 -21.91 14.70 -10.29
C PHE A 46 -20.77 15.65 -10.65
N GLU A 47 -20.53 16.61 -9.77
CA GLU A 47 -19.44 17.58 -9.89
C GLU A 47 -18.33 17.33 -8.85
N ILE A 48 -17.08 17.18 -9.31
CA ILE A 48 -15.90 16.97 -8.45
C ILE A 48 -15.41 18.34 -7.97
N LEU A 49 -15.29 18.53 -6.65
CA LEU A 49 -15.01 19.81 -5.99
C LEU A 49 -13.87 20.64 -6.60
N GLU A 50 -12.82 20.03 -7.18
CA GLU A 50 -11.72 20.76 -7.82
C GLU A 50 -12.07 21.34 -9.21
N LYS A 51 -12.79 20.60 -10.07
CA LYS A 51 -13.26 21.11 -11.38
C LYS A 51 -14.54 21.94 -11.25
N ALA A 52 -15.34 21.62 -10.26
CA ALA A 52 -16.63 22.23 -10.04
C ALA A 52 -16.53 23.69 -9.61
N ALA A 53 -15.49 24.09 -8.86
CA ALA A 53 -15.33 25.48 -8.47
C ALA A 53 -15.20 26.44 -9.69
N GLU A 54 -14.56 25.99 -10.77
CA GLU A 54 -14.36 26.77 -12.00
C GLU A 54 -15.61 26.82 -12.88
N ASP A 55 -16.33 25.70 -13.01
CA ASP A 55 -17.51 25.57 -13.88
C ASP A 55 -18.85 25.90 -13.18
N TRP A 56 -18.89 25.89 -11.84
CA TRP A 56 -20.10 26.10 -11.05
C TRP A 56 -20.82 27.43 -11.33
N PRO A 57 -20.15 28.57 -11.58
CA PRO A 57 -20.85 29.79 -11.98
C PRO A 57 -21.74 29.60 -13.22
N ALA A 58 -21.30 28.79 -14.19
CA ALA A 58 -22.07 28.46 -15.39
C ALA A 58 -23.21 27.47 -15.08
N HIS A 59 -22.94 26.39 -14.36
CA HIS A 59 -23.97 25.41 -13.98
C HIS A 59 -25.03 25.98 -13.03
N LYS A 60 -24.64 26.91 -12.14
CA LYS A 60 -25.54 27.66 -11.27
C LYS A 60 -26.45 28.62 -12.06
N ALA A 61 -25.97 29.15 -13.17
CA ALA A 61 -26.78 29.97 -14.07
C ALA A 61 -27.76 29.11 -14.89
N ASP A 62 -27.39 27.87 -15.21
CA ASP A 62 -28.25 26.91 -15.88
C ASP A 62 -29.26 26.27 -14.90
N ARG A 63 -30.52 26.71 -14.99
CA ARG A 63 -31.62 26.21 -14.15
C ARG A 63 -32.06 24.79 -14.50
N SER A 64 -31.62 24.26 -15.65
CA SER A 64 -31.82 22.84 -15.99
C SER A 64 -30.87 21.91 -15.25
N ILE A 65 -29.83 22.44 -14.60
CA ILE A 65 -28.86 21.67 -13.78
C ILE A 65 -29.01 22.04 -12.30
N SER A 66 -28.99 23.34 -11.98
CA SER A 66 -29.01 23.84 -10.61
C SER A 66 -30.41 24.05 -10.02
N GLY A 67 -31.44 23.72 -10.80
CA GLY A 67 -32.84 23.80 -10.39
C GLY A 67 -33.30 25.23 -10.02
N PRO A 68 -34.51 25.36 -9.45
CA PRO A 68 -35.13 26.66 -9.19
C PRO A 68 -34.35 27.52 -8.19
N PHE A 69 -33.56 26.91 -7.30
CA PHE A 69 -32.83 27.61 -6.24
C PHE A 69 -31.36 27.91 -6.60
N GLY A 70 -30.85 27.37 -7.71
CA GLY A 70 -29.46 27.61 -8.12
C GLY A 70 -28.47 26.91 -7.21
N THR A 71 -28.86 25.73 -6.75
CA THR A 71 -28.18 24.93 -5.74
C THR A 71 -28.43 23.47 -5.99
N LEU A 72 -27.41 22.64 -5.84
CA LEU A 72 -27.55 21.19 -5.77
C LEU A 72 -27.88 20.73 -4.34
N PRO A 73 -28.53 19.57 -4.15
CA PRO A 73 -28.92 18.61 -5.17
C PRO A 73 -30.26 18.91 -5.87
N VAL A 74 -30.41 18.37 -7.08
CA VAL A 74 -31.60 18.49 -7.92
C VAL A 74 -31.94 17.15 -8.58
N LEU A 75 -33.18 16.69 -8.42
CA LEU A 75 -33.74 15.51 -9.07
C LEU A 75 -34.60 15.93 -10.27
N HIS A 76 -34.32 15.35 -11.43
CA HIS A 76 -35.14 15.40 -12.63
C HIS A 76 -35.94 14.11 -12.75
N TRP A 77 -37.26 14.25 -12.84
CA TRP A 77 -38.18 13.13 -12.96
C TRP A 77 -39.00 13.25 -14.25
N ASN A 78 -38.82 12.27 -15.14
CA ASN A 78 -39.39 12.23 -16.50
C ASN A 78 -39.09 13.46 -17.35
N ASP A 79 -37.95 14.12 -17.12
CA ASP A 79 -37.54 15.36 -17.81
C ASP A 79 -38.50 16.56 -17.60
N THR A 80 -39.61 16.41 -16.86
CA THR A 80 -40.66 17.44 -16.70
C THR A 80 -40.84 17.94 -15.27
N HIS A 81 -40.37 17.19 -14.26
CA HIS A 81 -40.47 17.59 -12.85
C HIS A 81 -39.08 17.76 -12.26
N ILE A 82 -38.81 18.95 -11.75
CA ILE A 82 -37.54 19.30 -11.09
C ILE A 82 -37.82 19.46 -9.60
N ILE A 83 -37.12 18.70 -8.78
CA ILE A 83 -37.24 18.72 -7.32
C ILE A 83 -35.86 19.02 -6.74
N ALA A 84 -35.76 20.10 -5.98
CA ALA A 84 -34.50 20.53 -5.38
C ALA A 84 -34.51 20.31 -3.87
N GLN A 85 -33.32 20.24 -3.28
CA GLN A 85 -33.05 19.97 -1.86
C GLN A 85 -33.25 18.51 -1.46
N THR A 86 -32.34 18.01 -0.63
CA THR A 86 -32.27 16.59 -0.25
C THR A 86 -33.55 16.06 0.39
N LEU A 87 -34.14 16.79 1.34
CA LEU A 87 -35.33 16.34 2.05
C LEU A 87 -36.58 16.27 1.17
N PRO A 88 -36.93 17.32 0.39
CA PRO A 88 -38.00 17.22 -0.61
C PRO A 88 -37.81 16.09 -1.61
N ILE A 89 -36.58 15.87 -2.08
CA ILE A 89 -36.26 14.77 -3.01
C ILE A 89 -36.54 13.42 -2.34
N GLY A 90 -36.01 13.19 -1.14
CA GLY A 90 -36.22 11.96 -0.39
C GLY A 90 -37.70 11.69 -0.11
N GLN A 91 -38.44 12.70 0.35
CA GLN A 91 -39.88 12.60 0.59
C GLN A 91 -40.66 12.28 -0.69
N PHE A 92 -40.30 12.89 -1.81
CA PHE A 92 -40.95 12.60 -3.10
C PHE A 92 -40.76 11.13 -3.50
N ILE A 93 -39.53 10.62 -3.43
CA ILE A 93 -39.21 9.22 -3.74
C ILE A 93 -39.98 8.30 -2.80
N ALA A 94 -39.97 8.59 -1.50
CA ALA A 94 -40.65 7.78 -0.50
C ALA A 94 -42.16 7.71 -0.73
N ARG A 95 -42.82 8.80 -1.15
CA ARG A 95 -44.24 8.79 -1.51
C ARG A 95 -44.51 7.99 -2.78
N LYS A 96 -43.61 8.05 -3.76
CA LYS A 96 -43.77 7.35 -5.05
C LYS A 96 -43.63 5.84 -4.94
N PHE A 97 -42.77 5.37 -4.05
CA PHE A 97 -42.42 3.96 -3.91
C PHE A 97 -42.82 3.35 -2.56
N ASP A 98 -43.70 4.01 -1.81
CA ASP A 98 -44.23 3.53 -0.52
C ASP A 98 -43.15 3.26 0.54
N LEU A 99 -42.10 4.10 0.59
CA LEU A 99 -40.95 3.93 1.49
C LEU A 99 -41.16 4.59 2.87
N TYR A 100 -42.36 5.04 3.23
CA TYR A 100 -42.62 5.51 4.60
C TYR A 100 -42.78 4.36 5.60
N GLY A 101 -42.98 3.13 5.10
CA GLY A 101 -43.30 1.97 5.92
C GLY A 101 -44.77 1.95 6.37
N LYS A 102 -45.20 0.82 6.91
CA LYS A 102 -46.53 0.65 7.50
C LYS A 102 -46.42 0.79 9.02
N PRO A 103 -47.27 1.60 9.68
CA PRO A 103 -47.28 1.67 11.14
C PRO A 103 -47.64 0.29 11.73
N LYS A 104 -46.92 -0.09 12.79
CA LYS A 104 -47.17 -1.30 13.59
C LYS A 104 -48.42 -1.13 14.47
N SER A 105 -48.87 0.10 14.72
CA SER A 105 -50.14 0.37 15.43
C SER A 105 -50.84 1.66 14.99
N ALA A 106 -52.14 1.78 15.25
CA ALA A 106 -52.96 2.93 14.88
C ALA A 106 -52.60 4.25 15.60
N ASN A 107 -51.67 4.21 16.56
CA ASN A 107 -51.25 5.38 17.36
C ASN A 107 -49.91 5.98 16.88
N GLU A 108 -49.36 5.49 15.77
CA GLU A 108 -48.08 5.95 15.24
C GLU A 108 -48.30 7.03 14.18
N ASP A 109 -47.88 8.25 14.50
CA ASP A 109 -48.13 9.44 13.71
C ASP A 109 -47.01 9.65 12.66
N PRO A 110 -47.34 9.88 11.38
CA PRO A 110 -46.40 10.37 10.35
C PRO A 110 -45.50 11.54 10.79
N VAL A 111 -45.94 12.35 11.75
CA VAL A 111 -45.16 13.42 12.38
C VAL A 111 -43.91 12.89 13.09
N VAL A 112 -43.94 11.68 13.66
CA VAL A 112 -42.78 11.04 14.28
C VAL A 112 -41.71 10.73 13.24
N PHE A 113 -42.10 10.24 12.05
CA PHE A 113 -41.16 9.99 10.95
C PHE A 113 -40.46 11.26 10.48
N GLN A 114 -41.23 12.34 10.37
CA GLN A 114 -40.68 13.64 9.99
C GLN A 114 -39.76 14.19 11.07
N ALA A 115 -40.11 14.06 12.35
CA ALA A 115 -39.27 14.47 13.47
C ALA A 115 -37.96 13.66 13.59
N LEU A 116 -37.98 12.38 13.24
CA LEU A 116 -36.79 11.52 13.19
C LEU A 116 -35.85 11.96 12.06
N ILE A 117 -36.40 12.17 10.86
CA ILE A 117 -35.65 12.64 9.70
C ILE A 117 -35.07 14.04 9.97
N ASP A 118 -35.87 14.96 10.52
CA ASP A 118 -35.45 16.32 10.83
C ASP A 118 -34.41 16.34 11.97
N GLY A 119 -34.59 15.50 13.00
CA GLY A 119 -33.63 15.34 14.09
C GLY A 119 -32.28 14.81 13.61
N VAL A 120 -32.26 13.87 12.65
CA VAL A 120 -31.03 13.37 12.01
C VAL A 120 -30.39 14.40 11.07
N VAL A 121 -31.18 15.34 10.56
CA VAL A 121 -30.70 16.41 9.67
C VAL A 121 -30.10 17.60 10.43
N ASP A 122 -30.50 17.83 11.67
CA ASP A 122 -29.96 18.90 12.55
C ASP A 122 -28.55 18.62 13.11
N PHE A 123 -27.95 17.46 12.79
CA PHE A 123 -26.56 17.13 13.11
C PHE A 123 -25.53 17.97 12.33
N ASP A 124 -25.98 18.81 11.38
CA ASP A 124 -25.18 19.38 10.29
C ASP A 124 -25.06 20.93 10.38
N ASP A 125 -24.62 21.47 11.54
CA ASP A 125 -24.23 22.90 11.69
C ASP A 125 -22.70 23.08 11.61
N PRO A 126 -22.15 23.62 10.51
CA PRO A 126 -20.72 23.77 10.30
C PRO A 126 -20.04 24.88 11.12
N ASN A 127 -20.79 25.69 11.89
CA ASN A 127 -20.23 26.86 12.61
C ASN A 127 -19.89 26.62 14.09
N HIS A 128 -20.01 25.39 14.60
CA HIS A 128 -19.88 25.11 16.03
C HIS A 128 -18.55 24.39 16.39
N PRO A 129 -17.78 24.85 17.41
CA PRO A 129 -16.53 24.20 17.80
C PRO A 129 -16.74 22.73 18.23
N TYR A 130 -15.97 21.82 17.61
CA TYR A 130 -16.01 20.35 17.66
C TYR A 130 -16.42 19.72 19.01
N ALA A 131 -15.97 20.25 20.15
CA ALA A 131 -16.28 19.70 21.48
C ALA A 131 -17.75 19.88 21.95
N ARG A 132 -18.51 20.85 21.40
CA ARG A 132 -19.95 21.02 21.71
C ARG A 132 -20.85 20.21 20.78
N LEU A 133 -20.36 19.84 19.59
CA LEU A 133 -21.05 19.00 18.63
C LEU A 133 -21.19 17.56 19.17
N VAL A 134 -20.12 17.00 19.76
CA VAL A 134 -20.12 15.68 20.40
C VAL A 134 -21.18 15.57 21.51
N LYS A 135 -21.28 16.57 22.40
CA LYS A 135 -22.32 16.60 23.45
C LYS A 135 -23.73 16.66 22.89
N ARG A 136 -23.94 17.29 21.73
CA ARG A 136 -25.24 17.40 21.08
C ARG A 136 -25.60 16.09 20.38
N VAL A 137 -24.68 15.52 19.61
CA VAL A 137 -24.81 14.21 18.95
C VAL A 137 -25.20 13.11 19.95
N THR A 138 -24.48 12.99 21.07
CA THR A 138 -24.82 12.02 22.13
C THR A 138 -26.18 12.31 22.76
N SER A 139 -26.52 13.59 22.98
CA SER A 139 -27.84 14.01 23.48
C SER A 139 -28.98 13.72 22.50
N ASP A 140 -28.75 13.87 21.21
CA ASP A 140 -29.73 13.69 20.14
C ASP A 140 -29.94 12.20 19.88
N PHE A 141 -28.88 11.38 19.90
CA PHE A 141 -28.99 9.91 19.90
C PHE A 141 -29.70 9.37 21.15
N LYS A 142 -29.44 9.96 22.33
CA LYS A 142 -30.17 9.63 23.55
C LYS A 142 -31.64 10.04 23.45
N THR A 143 -31.93 11.22 22.92
CA THR A 143 -33.30 11.73 22.70
C THR A 143 -34.05 10.84 21.71
N LEU A 144 -33.37 10.40 20.64
CA LEU A 144 -33.86 9.45 19.66
C LEU A 144 -34.17 8.09 20.30
N ASN A 145 -33.26 7.53 21.09
CA ASN A 145 -33.50 6.31 21.86
C ASN A 145 -34.66 6.46 22.85
N ASP A 146 -34.77 7.61 23.53
CA ASP A 146 -35.86 7.90 24.46
C ASP A 146 -37.21 8.03 23.74
N LEU A 147 -37.25 8.62 22.54
CA LEU A 147 -38.44 8.71 21.69
C LEU A 147 -38.89 7.33 21.19
N LEU A 148 -37.95 6.47 20.79
CA LEU A 148 -38.23 5.10 20.36
C LEU A 148 -38.72 4.22 21.52
N ALA A 149 -38.09 4.35 22.69
CA ALA A 149 -38.50 3.66 23.90
C ALA A 149 -39.93 4.06 24.34
N LYS A 150 -40.30 5.33 24.20
CA LYS A 150 -41.65 5.83 24.54
C LYS A 150 -42.73 5.44 23.54
N SER A 151 -42.38 5.25 22.28
CA SER A 151 -43.34 4.97 21.22
C SER A 151 -43.64 3.46 21.06
N SER A 152 -42.89 2.57 21.73
CA SER A 152 -42.94 1.10 21.53
C SER A 152 -42.49 0.65 20.14
N THR A 153 -41.57 1.41 19.54
CA THR A 153 -41.18 1.30 18.14
C THR A 153 -39.73 0.88 18.01
N SER A 154 -39.38 0.25 16.89
CA SER A 154 -37.97 0.00 16.55
C SER A 154 -37.54 1.03 15.51
N PHE A 155 -36.26 1.41 15.49
CA PHE A 155 -35.66 2.25 14.45
C PHE A 155 -36.08 1.86 13.02
N PHE A 156 -36.24 0.54 12.82
CA PHE A 156 -36.55 -0.10 11.55
C PHE A 156 -37.95 -0.69 11.59
N TYR A 157 -38.89 -0.06 10.90
CA TYR A 157 -40.33 -0.30 11.08
C TYR A 157 -40.89 -1.43 10.22
N ASP A 158 -40.43 -1.56 8.97
CA ASP A 158 -40.73 -2.69 8.12
C ASP A 158 -39.60 -3.71 8.27
N GLN A 159 -39.93 -4.92 8.74
CA GLN A 159 -38.92 -5.96 8.96
C GLN A 159 -38.37 -6.55 7.65
N HIS A 160 -38.91 -6.16 6.48
CA HIS A 160 -38.58 -6.77 5.20
C HIS A 160 -38.08 -5.77 4.14
N GLU A 161 -38.39 -4.47 4.25
CA GLU A 161 -38.03 -3.43 3.26
C GLU A 161 -37.51 -2.16 3.92
N PRO A 162 -36.52 -1.45 3.33
CA PRO A 162 -35.99 -0.22 3.91
C PRO A 162 -36.95 0.97 3.70
N THR A 163 -37.14 1.75 4.75
CA THR A 163 -37.90 3.00 4.79
C THR A 163 -36.99 4.21 4.59
N ILE A 164 -37.57 5.37 4.25
CA ILE A 164 -36.84 6.65 4.18
C ILE A 164 -36.09 6.95 5.48
N ALA A 165 -36.68 6.63 6.65
CA ALA A 165 -36.01 6.81 7.93
C ALA A 165 -34.73 5.96 8.01
N ASP A 166 -34.76 4.73 7.50
CA ASP A 166 -33.62 3.82 7.54
C ASP A 166 -32.42 4.35 6.75
N TYR A 167 -32.65 4.94 5.58
CA TYR A 167 -31.58 5.55 4.78
C TYR A 167 -30.98 6.80 5.44
N PHE A 168 -31.82 7.66 6.02
CA PHE A 168 -31.34 8.87 6.70
C PHE A 168 -30.64 8.54 8.02
N VAL A 169 -31.15 7.57 8.79
CA VAL A 169 -30.47 7.02 9.98
C VAL A 169 -29.15 6.36 9.59
N PHE A 170 -29.09 5.64 8.46
CA PHE A 170 -27.83 5.07 7.95
C PHE A 170 -26.80 6.12 7.55
N TYR A 171 -27.24 7.17 6.88
CA TYR A 171 -26.39 8.33 6.64
C TYR A 171 -25.90 8.97 7.95
N GLY A 172 -26.79 9.25 8.90
CA GLY A 172 -26.41 9.88 10.18
C GLY A 172 -25.44 9.02 10.99
N PHE A 173 -25.67 7.70 11.03
CA PHE A 173 -24.79 6.73 11.69
C PHE A 173 -23.40 6.69 11.04
N THR A 174 -23.32 6.57 9.71
CA THR A 174 -22.04 6.51 8.98
C THR A 174 -21.26 7.81 9.10
N LEU A 175 -21.94 8.96 9.05
CA LEU A 175 -21.33 10.26 9.32
C LEU A 175 -20.73 10.32 10.74
N ALA A 176 -21.48 9.87 11.75
CA ALA A 176 -21.02 9.86 13.14
C ALA A 176 -19.83 8.91 13.35
N LYS A 177 -19.86 7.71 12.75
CA LYS A 177 -18.77 6.74 12.83
C LYS A 177 -17.49 7.25 12.17
N ASP A 178 -17.60 7.83 10.98
CA ASP A 178 -16.44 8.26 10.18
C ASP A 178 -15.78 9.53 10.73
N PHE A 179 -16.55 10.51 11.18
CA PHE A 179 -16.01 11.80 11.64
C PHE A 179 -15.77 11.86 13.15
N HIS A 180 -16.35 10.97 13.94
CA HIS A 180 -16.34 11.08 15.41
C HIS A 180 -15.78 9.86 16.15
N SER A 181 -15.30 8.82 15.46
CA SER A 181 -14.62 7.67 16.08
C SER A 181 -13.39 8.03 16.93
N ALA A 182 -12.76 9.19 16.67
CA ALA A 182 -11.66 9.72 17.49
C ALA A 182 -12.10 10.47 18.76
N LEU A 183 -13.41 10.72 18.94
CA LEU A 183 -13.96 11.64 19.96
C LEU A 183 -15.00 10.99 20.89
N LEU A 184 -15.44 9.77 20.62
CA LEU A 184 -16.41 9.04 21.45
C LEU A 184 -15.68 8.29 22.57
N PRO A 185 -16.01 8.51 23.86
CA PRO A 185 -15.43 7.75 24.96
C PRO A 185 -15.86 6.27 24.91
N ALA A 186 -15.02 5.38 25.45
CA ALA A 186 -15.05 3.93 25.24
C ALA A 186 -16.14 3.15 26.03
N ASP A 187 -17.20 3.81 26.49
CA ASP A 187 -18.26 3.27 27.35
C ASP A 187 -19.64 3.21 26.63
N GLU A 188 -20.76 3.16 27.38
CA GLU A 188 -22.13 2.74 26.95
C GLU A 188 -22.58 3.21 25.54
N ASP A 189 -22.16 4.41 25.10
CA ASP A 189 -22.43 4.96 23.77
C ASP A 189 -21.83 4.09 22.63
N THR A 190 -20.65 3.49 22.86
CA THR A 190 -19.99 2.56 21.93
C THR A 190 -20.78 1.26 21.79
N GLN A 191 -21.43 0.78 22.86
CA GLN A 191 -22.27 -0.42 22.80
C GLN A 191 -23.58 -0.15 22.04
N ALA A 192 -24.19 1.02 22.24
CA ALA A 192 -25.39 1.42 21.50
C ALA A 192 -25.10 1.57 19.99
N LEU A 193 -24.00 2.22 19.62
CA LEU A 193 -23.57 2.34 18.23
C LEU A 193 -23.19 0.99 17.60
N SER A 194 -22.50 0.12 18.34
CA SER A 194 -22.15 -1.22 17.87
C SER A 194 -23.40 -2.09 17.64
N LYS A 195 -24.40 -1.97 18.52
CA LYS A 195 -25.68 -2.66 18.36
C LYS A 195 -26.45 -2.14 17.15
N LEU A 196 -26.51 -0.82 16.98
CA LEU A 196 -27.13 -0.19 15.81
C LEU A 196 -26.42 -0.62 14.51
N GLU A 197 -25.10 -0.66 14.49
CA GLU A 197 -24.32 -1.16 13.36
C GLU A 197 -24.65 -2.61 13.00
N GLN A 198 -24.71 -3.50 14.01
CA GLN A 198 -25.08 -4.90 13.80
C GLN A 198 -26.51 -5.04 13.25
N GLU A 199 -27.45 -4.25 13.78
CA GLU A 199 -28.82 -4.22 13.29
C GLU A 199 -28.89 -3.75 11.83
N MET A 200 -28.14 -2.73 11.45
CA MET A 200 -28.11 -2.22 10.08
C MET A 200 -27.39 -3.18 9.11
N LYS A 201 -26.29 -3.82 9.55
CA LYS A 201 -25.60 -4.87 8.78
C LYS A 201 -26.46 -6.12 8.59
N SER A 202 -27.42 -6.37 9.47
CA SER A 202 -28.37 -7.47 9.31
C SER A 202 -29.40 -7.22 8.19
N ARG A 203 -29.45 -6.02 7.61
CA ARG A 203 -30.39 -5.64 6.54
C ARG A 203 -29.71 -5.76 5.17
N PRO A 204 -30.14 -6.69 4.29
CA PRO A 204 -29.49 -6.88 3.00
C PRO A 204 -29.39 -5.61 2.14
N ALA A 205 -30.42 -4.75 2.16
CA ALA A 205 -30.45 -3.51 1.39
C ALA A 205 -29.42 -2.48 1.86
N LEU A 206 -29.12 -2.40 3.17
CA LEU A 206 -28.14 -1.46 3.73
C LEU A 206 -26.76 -2.08 3.91
N ALA A 207 -26.67 -3.40 4.12
CA ALA A 207 -25.45 -4.15 4.35
C ALA A 207 -24.41 -3.95 3.24
N LYS A 208 -24.87 -3.93 1.98
CA LYS A 208 -24.00 -3.70 0.82
C LYS A 208 -23.28 -2.35 0.89
N TYR A 209 -23.93 -1.31 1.44
CA TYR A 209 -23.36 0.02 1.55
C TYR A 209 -22.33 0.18 2.69
N PHE A 210 -22.27 -0.77 3.64
CA PHE A 210 -21.22 -0.77 4.67
C PHE A 210 -19.83 -1.08 4.09
N ASN A 211 -19.79 -1.97 3.08
CA ASN A 211 -18.55 -2.37 2.42
C ASN A 211 -18.21 -1.46 1.23
N GLU A 212 -19.21 -0.71 0.73
CA GLU A 212 -19.03 0.35 -0.27
C GLU A 212 -18.55 1.68 0.34
N GLY A 213 -18.02 1.64 1.57
CA GLY A 213 -17.24 2.74 2.13
C GLY A 213 -16.26 3.28 1.09
N ARG A 214 -16.59 4.46 0.55
CA ARG A 214 -16.00 5.17 -0.61
C ARG A 214 -16.74 4.98 -1.96
N LEU A 215 -18.02 5.35 -2.03
CA LEU A 215 -18.69 5.69 -3.30
C LEU A 215 -17.99 6.83 -4.11
N TYR A 216 -16.94 7.45 -3.56
CA TYR A 216 -16.10 8.41 -4.25
C TYR A 216 -15.04 7.77 -5.17
N ASN A 217 -14.78 6.45 -5.07
CA ASN A 217 -13.74 5.76 -5.84
C ASN A 217 -14.23 4.40 -6.39
N ARG A 218 -15.14 4.40 -7.38
CA ARG A 218 -15.38 3.18 -8.17
C ARG A 218 -14.23 3.02 -9.17
N PHE A 219 -13.37 2.04 -8.93
CA PHE A 219 -12.33 1.63 -9.85
C PHE A 219 -12.95 0.75 -10.95
N ILE A 220 -12.73 1.15 -12.20
CA ILE A 220 -13.22 0.46 -13.40
C ILE A 220 -12.04 0.18 -14.32
N GLN A 221 -12.06 -0.96 -15.01
CA GLN A 221 -10.96 -1.33 -15.90
C GLN A 221 -11.31 -0.94 -17.33
N CYS A 222 -10.39 -0.22 -17.97
CA CYS A 222 -10.52 0.28 -19.33
C CYS A 222 -9.42 -0.28 -20.22
N GLN A 223 -9.71 -0.38 -21.51
CA GLN A 223 -8.73 -0.74 -22.53
C GLN A 223 -8.39 0.47 -23.40
N ALA A 224 -7.12 0.57 -23.81
CA ALA A 224 -6.67 1.46 -24.88
C ALA A 224 -5.74 0.69 -25.83
N ARG A 225 -5.61 1.16 -27.06
CA ARG A 225 -4.69 0.60 -28.07
C ARG A 225 -3.94 1.73 -28.79
N PRO A 226 -2.73 1.51 -29.31
CA PRO A 226 -2.05 2.51 -30.11
C PRO A 226 -2.90 2.91 -31.32
N ALA A 227 -2.96 4.21 -31.61
CA ALA A 227 -3.64 4.73 -32.78
C ALA A 227 -2.92 4.32 -34.08
N ASN A 228 -1.60 4.16 -34.00
CA ASN A 228 -0.75 3.71 -35.09
C ASN A 228 0.30 2.71 -34.57
N VAL A 229 0.17 1.44 -34.92
CA VAL A 229 1.11 0.38 -34.49
C VAL A 229 2.44 0.41 -35.23
N THR A 230 2.57 1.19 -36.32
CA THR A 230 3.85 1.38 -37.02
C THR A 230 4.64 2.54 -36.45
N ASP A 231 4.06 3.36 -35.56
CA ASP A 231 4.81 4.38 -34.82
C ASP A 231 5.67 3.67 -33.76
N PRO A 232 7.01 3.69 -33.86
CA PRO A 232 7.88 3.00 -32.90
C PRO A 232 7.81 3.61 -31.49
N THR A 233 7.26 4.81 -31.33
CA THR A 233 7.14 5.51 -30.04
C THR A 233 5.76 5.35 -29.39
N LEU A 234 4.76 4.87 -30.13
CA LEU A 234 3.38 4.68 -29.69
C LEU A 234 2.82 5.90 -28.93
N THR A 235 3.02 7.10 -29.46
CA THR A 235 2.68 8.36 -28.75
C THR A 235 1.19 8.66 -28.65
N GLN A 236 0.36 8.07 -29.52
CA GLN A 236 -1.07 8.30 -29.60
C GLN A 236 -1.84 7.01 -29.29
N TRP A 237 -2.83 7.10 -28.40
CA TRP A 237 -3.64 5.97 -27.95
C TRP A 237 -5.13 6.25 -28.10
N ILE A 238 -5.89 5.25 -28.54
CA ILE A 238 -7.35 5.29 -28.66
C ILE A 238 -7.95 4.44 -27.55
N LYS A 239 -8.84 5.03 -26.74
CA LYS A 239 -9.63 4.30 -25.74
C LYS A 239 -10.67 3.42 -26.43
N TRP A 240 -10.88 2.22 -25.93
CA TRP A 240 -11.91 1.32 -26.45
C TRP A 240 -13.31 1.94 -26.31
N PRO A 241 -14.14 1.96 -27.37
CA PRO A 241 -15.45 2.63 -27.34
C PRO A 241 -16.43 2.09 -26.29
N SER A 242 -16.30 0.80 -25.94
CA SER A 242 -17.17 0.14 -24.96
C SER A 242 -16.60 0.14 -23.54
N ASN A 243 -15.62 1.00 -23.25
CA ASN A 243 -15.13 1.16 -21.88
C ASN A 243 -16.25 1.66 -20.95
N PRO A 244 -16.22 1.27 -19.66
CA PRO A 244 -15.30 0.28 -19.06
C PRO A 244 -15.63 -1.17 -19.44
N ILE A 245 -14.59 -2.00 -19.56
CA ILE A 245 -14.71 -3.42 -19.90
C ILE A 245 -14.88 -4.34 -18.68
N ILE A 246 -14.51 -3.86 -17.48
CA ILE A 246 -14.76 -4.54 -16.21
C ILE A 246 -15.16 -3.49 -15.17
N THR A 247 -16.25 -3.74 -14.44
CA THR A 247 -16.84 -2.79 -13.48
C THR A 247 -17.05 -3.33 -12.08
N SER A 248 -16.76 -4.61 -11.87
CA SER A 248 -16.89 -5.32 -10.59
C SER A 248 -15.98 -6.56 -10.56
N PRO A 249 -15.46 -6.97 -9.37
CA PRO A 249 -15.39 -6.23 -8.10
C PRO A 249 -14.70 -4.85 -8.19
N ASN A 250 -14.85 -4.04 -7.14
CA ASN A 250 -14.29 -2.68 -7.07
C ASN A 250 -12.78 -2.69 -6.76
N GLY A 251 -11.98 -3.21 -7.69
CA GLY A 251 -10.52 -3.28 -7.58
C GLY A 251 -9.78 -2.50 -8.68
N ARG A 252 -8.45 -2.47 -8.62
CA ARG A 252 -7.61 -1.63 -9.49
C ARG A 252 -6.32 -2.33 -9.91
N ASP A 253 -5.58 -1.68 -10.81
CA ASP A 253 -4.24 -2.06 -11.26
C ASP A 253 -4.20 -3.41 -12.01
N PRO A 254 -4.80 -3.47 -13.23
CA PRO A 254 -4.74 -4.67 -14.05
C PRO A 254 -3.30 -5.04 -14.41
N SER A 255 -2.96 -6.32 -14.30
CA SER A 255 -1.67 -6.87 -14.71
C SER A 255 -1.53 -6.94 -16.22
N THR A 256 -0.34 -7.34 -16.70
CA THR A 256 -0.24 -7.92 -18.04
C THR A 256 -1.09 -9.19 -18.08
N ALA A 257 -1.92 -9.34 -19.12
CA ALA A 257 -2.73 -10.54 -19.30
C ALA A 257 -1.87 -11.72 -19.78
N PHE A 258 -2.24 -12.94 -19.41
CA PHE A 258 -1.60 -14.19 -19.87
C PHE A 258 -2.62 -15.09 -20.55
N GLN A 259 -2.15 -16.10 -21.29
CA GLN A 259 -3.00 -16.96 -22.11
C GLN A 259 -2.70 -18.44 -21.83
N ASP A 260 -3.74 -19.29 -21.86
CA ASP A 260 -3.58 -20.75 -21.81
C ASP A 260 -3.46 -21.38 -23.22
N ASP A 261 -3.16 -22.68 -23.26
CA ASP A 261 -3.04 -23.45 -24.51
C ASP A 261 -4.37 -23.59 -25.28
N GLN A 262 -5.50 -23.19 -24.67
CA GLN A 262 -6.83 -23.18 -25.29
C GLN A 262 -7.23 -21.78 -25.80
N ASN A 263 -6.29 -20.84 -25.84
CA ASN A 263 -6.48 -19.44 -26.24
C ASN A 263 -7.40 -18.62 -25.33
N ASN A 264 -7.64 -19.02 -24.08
CA ASN A 264 -8.32 -18.16 -23.12
C ASN A 264 -7.32 -17.19 -22.51
N TYR A 265 -7.67 -15.90 -22.53
CA TYR A 265 -6.93 -14.86 -21.83
C TYR A 265 -7.34 -14.82 -20.36
N TYR A 266 -6.38 -14.48 -19.52
CA TYR A 266 -6.54 -14.28 -18.09
C TYR A 266 -5.94 -12.95 -17.68
N LEU A 267 -6.61 -12.27 -16.76
CA LEU A 267 -6.19 -10.98 -16.22
C LEU A 267 -6.39 -10.99 -14.72
N ILE A 268 -5.43 -10.45 -13.98
CA ILE A 268 -5.57 -10.21 -12.55
C ILE A 268 -5.55 -8.72 -12.23
N TYR A 269 -6.25 -8.31 -11.18
CA TYR A 269 -6.11 -6.98 -10.60
C TYR A 269 -6.31 -7.02 -9.08
N GLY A 270 -5.87 -5.97 -8.40
CA GLY A 270 -5.85 -5.88 -6.94
C GLY A 270 -7.22 -5.58 -6.35
N PHE A 271 -7.59 -6.30 -5.30
CA PHE A 271 -8.85 -6.14 -4.58
C PHE A 271 -8.67 -6.45 -3.08
N GLY A 272 -9.74 -6.25 -2.29
CA GLY A 272 -9.76 -6.49 -0.85
C GLY A 272 -11.17 -6.80 -0.37
N SER A 273 -11.30 -7.73 0.58
CA SER A 273 -12.59 -8.09 1.19
C SER A 273 -12.42 -8.47 2.65
N ASP A 274 -13.48 -8.32 3.45
CA ASP A 274 -13.46 -8.69 4.87
C ASP A 274 -13.19 -10.19 5.07
N GLU A 275 -13.71 -11.04 4.17
CA GLU A 275 -13.61 -12.50 4.28
C GLU A 275 -12.20 -13.02 3.97
N LEU A 276 -11.54 -12.49 2.93
CA LEU A 276 -10.28 -13.04 2.40
C LEU A 276 -9.07 -12.13 2.59
N GLY A 277 -9.27 -10.91 3.12
CA GLY A 277 -8.24 -9.88 3.17
C GLY A 277 -7.92 -9.31 1.78
N GLY A 278 -6.67 -8.91 1.61
CA GLY A 278 -6.11 -8.47 0.34
C GLY A 278 -5.94 -9.63 -0.65
N GLN A 279 -6.21 -9.36 -1.92
CA GLN A 279 -6.29 -10.40 -2.93
C GLN A 279 -6.01 -9.89 -4.34
N ALA A 280 -5.60 -10.79 -5.22
CA ALA A 280 -5.69 -10.58 -6.66
C ALA A 280 -6.89 -11.38 -7.20
N VAL A 281 -7.78 -10.69 -7.90
CA VAL A 281 -8.97 -11.30 -8.51
C VAL A 281 -8.70 -11.69 -9.95
N LEU A 282 -9.19 -12.86 -10.36
CA LEU A 282 -8.98 -13.44 -11.69
C LEU A 282 -10.18 -13.24 -12.60
N PHE A 283 -9.89 -12.87 -13.84
CA PHE A 283 -10.85 -12.76 -14.93
C PHE A 283 -10.41 -13.61 -16.10
N THR A 284 -11.37 -14.04 -16.91
CA THR A 284 -11.09 -14.69 -18.20
C THR A 284 -11.84 -14.04 -19.35
N SER A 285 -11.26 -14.10 -20.54
CA SER A 285 -11.85 -13.63 -21.79
C SER A 285 -11.37 -14.46 -22.98
N ARG A 286 -12.16 -14.55 -24.04
CA ARG A 286 -11.74 -15.15 -25.33
C ARG A 286 -11.38 -14.13 -26.39
N ASP A 287 -11.82 -12.88 -26.23
CA ASP A 287 -11.70 -11.82 -27.23
C ASP A 287 -11.01 -10.55 -26.69
N PHE A 288 -10.57 -10.58 -25.43
CA PHE A 288 -9.92 -9.48 -24.72
C PHE A 288 -10.83 -8.26 -24.47
N VAL A 289 -12.14 -8.39 -24.72
CA VAL A 289 -13.14 -7.33 -24.57
C VAL A 289 -14.20 -7.73 -23.55
N ASN A 290 -14.75 -8.94 -23.69
CA ASN A 290 -15.76 -9.48 -22.78
C ASN A 290 -15.07 -10.30 -21.69
N TRP A 291 -14.98 -9.73 -20.50
CA TRP A 291 -14.30 -10.33 -19.35
C TRP A 291 -15.31 -10.88 -18.35
N THR A 292 -15.08 -12.11 -17.90
CA THR A 292 -15.88 -12.78 -16.87
C THR A 292 -15.04 -12.92 -15.61
N TYR A 293 -15.54 -12.41 -14.48
CA TYR A 293 -14.96 -12.66 -13.17
C TYR A 293 -15.05 -14.15 -12.83
N LEU A 294 -13.97 -14.72 -12.29
CA LEU A 294 -13.93 -16.10 -11.83
C LEU A 294 -13.97 -16.17 -10.31
N HIS A 295 -12.84 -15.89 -9.67
CA HIS A 295 -12.60 -15.93 -8.22
C HIS A 295 -11.24 -15.27 -7.95
N PRO A 296 -10.81 -15.13 -6.69
CA PRO A 296 -9.44 -14.74 -6.37
C PRO A 296 -8.45 -15.79 -6.87
N ILE A 297 -7.38 -15.38 -7.58
CA ILE A 297 -6.27 -16.30 -7.92
C ILE A 297 -5.45 -16.65 -6.69
N HIS A 298 -5.33 -15.68 -5.77
CA HIS A 298 -4.65 -15.80 -4.48
C HIS A 298 -5.08 -14.66 -3.56
N SER A 299 -5.05 -14.92 -2.25
CA SER A 299 -5.47 -13.97 -1.20
C SER A 299 -4.82 -14.33 0.13
N ASN A 300 -4.59 -13.33 0.99
CA ASN A 300 -4.23 -13.55 2.38
C ASN A 300 -4.58 -12.34 3.28
N HIS A 301 -4.42 -12.52 4.58
CA HIS A 301 -4.74 -11.50 5.59
C HIS A 301 -3.53 -10.65 6.04
N TYR A 302 -2.43 -10.62 5.26
CA TYR A 302 -1.30 -9.74 5.60
C TYR A 302 -1.60 -8.26 5.35
N ASP A 303 -2.58 -7.98 4.50
CA ASP A 303 -3.14 -6.66 4.24
C ASP A 303 -4.65 -6.78 3.97
N THR A 304 -5.35 -5.64 3.95
CA THR A 304 -6.78 -5.55 3.63
C THR A 304 -7.04 -5.38 2.13
N PHE A 305 -6.05 -4.92 1.37
CA PHE A 305 -6.14 -4.66 -0.06
C PHE A 305 -4.78 -4.87 -0.72
N TRP A 306 -4.73 -5.49 -1.90
CA TRP A 306 -3.48 -5.59 -2.68
C TRP A 306 -3.48 -4.58 -3.83
N GLU A 307 -2.37 -3.87 -4.02
CA GLU A 307 -2.15 -2.98 -5.15
C GLU A 307 -1.22 -3.61 -6.18
N CYS A 308 -1.31 -3.13 -7.42
CA CYS A 308 -0.35 -3.44 -8.49
C CYS A 308 0.09 -4.92 -8.56
N PRO A 309 -0.84 -5.89 -8.63
CA PRO A 309 -0.46 -7.28 -8.81
C PRO A 309 0.21 -7.49 -10.17
N ASP A 310 1.09 -8.48 -10.20
CA ASP A 310 1.80 -8.93 -11.38
C ASP A 310 1.99 -10.44 -11.32
N ILE A 311 2.04 -11.08 -12.48
CA ILE A 311 2.23 -12.52 -12.59
C ILE A 311 3.02 -12.84 -13.86
N PHE A 312 4.16 -13.50 -13.71
CA PHE A 312 5.11 -13.70 -14.79
C PHE A 312 5.95 -14.96 -14.58
N ASN A 313 6.54 -15.45 -15.67
CA ASN A 313 7.36 -16.66 -15.65
C ASN A 313 8.84 -16.31 -15.64
N VAL A 314 9.62 -16.97 -14.78
CA VAL A 314 11.07 -16.88 -14.73
C VAL A 314 11.61 -18.31 -14.62
N SER A 315 12.44 -18.73 -15.58
CA SER A 315 13.05 -20.08 -15.58
C SER A 315 12.05 -21.24 -15.37
N ASN A 316 10.89 -21.19 -16.04
CA ASN A 316 9.79 -22.17 -15.91
C ASN A 316 9.17 -22.26 -14.51
N ARG A 317 9.19 -21.16 -13.76
CA ARG A 317 8.50 -20.99 -12.49
C ARG A 317 7.62 -19.76 -12.55
N LEU A 318 6.44 -19.85 -11.97
CA LEU A 318 5.54 -18.73 -11.89
C LEU A 318 5.89 -17.89 -10.67
N VAL A 319 6.04 -16.59 -10.89
CA VAL A 319 6.23 -15.61 -9.84
C VAL A 319 4.97 -14.75 -9.81
N MET A 320 4.39 -14.63 -8.62
CA MET A 320 3.34 -13.66 -8.34
C MET A 320 3.93 -12.53 -7.51
N LYS A 321 3.59 -11.30 -7.84
CA LYS A 321 4.01 -10.09 -7.12
C LYS A 321 2.80 -9.23 -6.81
N ALA A 322 2.80 -8.56 -5.66
CA ALA A 322 1.79 -7.56 -5.30
C ALA A 322 2.36 -6.55 -4.31
N SER A 323 1.74 -5.37 -4.28
CA SER A 323 2.08 -4.28 -3.37
C SER A 323 1.15 -4.30 -2.16
N LEU A 324 1.71 -4.50 -0.96
CA LEU A 324 1.01 -4.61 0.32
C LEU A 324 1.69 -3.71 1.34
N ARG A 325 0.94 -3.03 2.22
CA ARG A 325 1.48 -2.22 3.33
C ARG A 325 2.61 -1.26 2.92
N GLY A 326 2.52 -0.69 1.71
CA GLY A 326 3.52 0.24 1.19
C GLY A 326 4.84 -0.39 0.75
N GLN A 327 4.89 -1.71 0.55
CA GLN A 327 6.05 -2.46 0.07
C GLN A 327 5.64 -3.50 -0.99
N ASP A 328 6.61 -4.00 -1.74
CA ASP A 328 6.38 -4.94 -2.84
C ASP A 328 6.87 -6.34 -2.48
N PHE A 329 5.95 -7.30 -2.53
CA PHE A 329 6.18 -8.70 -2.17
C PHE A 329 6.06 -9.61 -3.37
N TRP A 330 6.83 -10.69 -3.37
CA TRP A 330 6.75 -11.75 -4.35
C TRP A 330 6.41 -13.10 -3.71
N ALA A 331 6.07 -14.08 -4.52
CA ALA A 331 6.06 -15.49 -4.16
C ALA A 331 6.35 -16.31 -5.42
N VAL A 332 7.19 -17.34 -5.29
CA VAL A 332 7.31 -18.37 -6.32
C VAL A 332 6.26 -19.44 -6.05
N GLY A 333 5.54 -19.85 -7.09
CA GLY A 333 4.43 -20.78 -6.95
C GLY A 333 4.11 -21.57 -8.20
N GLU A 334 3.07 -22.38 -8.08
CA GLU A 334 2.46 -23.12 -9.18
C GLU A 334 1.01 -22.67 -9.37
N LEU A 335 0.54 -22.62 -10.62
CA LEU A 335 -0.85 -22.33 -10.93
C LEU A 335 -1.59 -23.64 -11.19
N ASP A 336 -2.63 -23.92 -10.40
CA ASP A 336 -3.48 -25.09 -10.64
C ASP A 336 -4.07 -25.01 -12.07
N PRO A 337 -3.86 -26.02 -12.92
CA PRO A 337 -4.26 -25.94 -14.32
C PRO A 337 -5.79 -25.99 -14.51
N MET A 338 -6.55 -26.50 -13.54
CA MET A 338 -8.01 -26.57 -13.60
C MET A 338 -8.68 -25.41 -12.87
N GLN A 339 -8.30 -25.18 -11.62
CA GLN A 339 -8.88 -24.16 -10.75
C GLN A 339 -8.27 -22.78 -10.97
N LYS A 340 -7.09 -22.67 -11.58
CA LYS A 340 -6.36 -21.41 -11.73
C LYS A 340 -6.16 -20.68 -10.40
N ILE A 341 -5.83 -21.45 -9.36
CA ILE A 341 -5.43 -20.96 -8.04
C ILE A 341 -3.91 -21.04 -7.97
N PHE A 342 -3.28 -19.96 -7.49
CA PHE A 342 -1.84 -19.91 -7.29
C PHE A 342 -1.49 -20.49 -5.91
N HIS A 343 -0.53 -21.41 -5.88
CA HIS A 343 -0.04 -22.05 -4.68
C HIS A 343 1.43 -21.66 -4.45
N PRO A 344 1.72 -20.81 -3.46
CA PRO A 344 3.09 -20.49 -3.09
C PRO A 344 3.88 -21.73 -2.64
N LEU A 345 5.16 -21.84 -3.02
CA LEU A 345 6.00 -23.00 -2.72
C LEU A 345 6.85 -22.86 -1.45
N ALA A 346 7.46 -21.69 -1.21
CA ALA A 346 8.45 -21.48 -0.14
C ALA A 346 8.08 -20.37 0.85
N GLY A 347 7.51 -19.28 0.35
CA GLY A 347 7.03 -18.14 1.13
C GLY A 347 5.86 -17.50 0.40
N ASP A 348 5.09 -16.69 1.12
CA ASP A 348 3.90 -16.04 0.58
C ASP A 348 4.07 -14.51 0.47
N LEU A 349 3.27 -13.89 -0.39
CA LEU A 349 3.18 -12.45 -0.50
C LEU A 349 2.81 -11.84 0.85
N GLY A 350 3.54 -10.81 1.25
CA GLY A 350 3.35 -10.20 2.55
C GLY A 350 4.09 -10.90 3.69
N GLU A 351 5.01 -11.84 3.41
CA GLU A 351 6.08 -12.25 4.32
C GLU A 351 7.35 -11.42 4.05
N TYR A 352 8.03 -10.96 5.10
CA TYR A 352 9.13 -9.99 4.96
C TYR A 352 10.33 -10.52 4.15
N THR A 353 10.58 -11.83 4.19
CA THR A 353 11.65 -12.44 3.38
C THR A 353 11.37 -12.42 1.88
N GLN A 354 10.13 -12.08 1.50
CA GLN A 354 9.67 -12.03 0.12
C GLN A 354 9.60 -10.60 -0.43
N LEU A 355 10.41 -9.68 0.10
CA LEU A 355 10.51 -8.33 -0.44
C LEU A 355 11.29 -8.31 -1.76
N VAL A 356 10.85 -7.47 -2.70
CA VAL A 356 11.62 -7.19 -3.93
C VAL A 356 12.81 -6.28 -3.64
N ASP A 357 12.66 -5.34 -2.70
CA ASP A 357 13.66 -4.39 -2.24
C ASP A 357 13.47 -4.10 -0.75
N GLN A 358 14.55 -3.95 -0.01
CA GLN A 358 14.52 -3.76 1.46
C GLN A 358 14.23 -2.31 1.89
N GLY A 359 14.21 -1.36 0.95
CA GLY A 359 13.99 0.07 1.18
C GLY A 359 12.78 0.64 0.42
N LYS A 360 12.98 1.79 -0.22
CA LYS A 360 11.93 2.53 -0.95
C LYS A 360 11.72 1.97 -2.34
N PHE A 361 10.77 1.06 -2.49
CA PHE A 361 10.38 0.48 -3.77
C PHE A 361 8.91 0.07 -3.71
N TYR A 362 8.07 0.67 -4.54
CA TYR A 362 6.63 0.46 -4.50
C TYR A 362 6.00 0.39 -5.89
N ALA A 363 4.80 -0.18 -5.98
CA ALA A 363 4.01 -0.22 -7.21
C ALA A 363 4.79 -0.76 -8.41
N SER A 364 5.74 -1.66 -8.17
CA SER A 364 6.61 -2.18 -9.21
C SER A 364 5.86 -3.04 -10.20
N LYS A 365 6.33 -3.00 -11.44
CA LYS A 365 5.76 -3.77 -12.53
C LYS A 365 6.87 -4.31 -13.39
N SER A 366 6.67 -5.54 -13.84
CA SER A 366 7.61 -6.22 -14.69
C SER A 366 7.11 -6.34 -16.13
N PHE A 367 8.04 -6.53 -17.05
CA PHE A 367 7.75 -6.88 -18.44
C PHE A 367 8.82 -7.84 -18.96
N HIS A 368 8.45 -8.66 -19.95
CA HIS A 368 9.40 -9.49 -20.68
C HIS A 368 10.08 -8.65 -21.76
N ASP A 369 11.41 -8.65 -21.75
CA ASP A 369 12.26 -8.06 -22.77
C ASP A 369 12.63 -9.17 -23.78
N PRO A 370 12.01 -9.19 -24.98
CA PRO A 370 12.23 -10.27 -25.94
C PRO A 370 13.56 -10.16 -26.70
N ILE A 371 14.26 -9.03 -26.60
CA ILE A 371 15.55 -8.84 -27.27
C ILE A 371 16.64 -9.60 -26.50
N TYR A 372 16.58 -9.55 -25.17
CA TYR A 372 17.56 -10.19 -24.28
C TYR A 372 17.00 -11.40 -23.53
N ASP A 373 15.76 -11.80 -23.83
CA ASP A 373 15.01 -12.90 -23.18
C ASP A 373 15.13 -12.88 -21.65
N ARG A 374 14.66 -11.79 -21.06
CA ARG A 374 14.73 -11.57 -19.60
C ARG A 374 13.46 -10.90 -19.09
N GLN A 375 13.17 -11.14 -17.82
CA GLN A 375 12.16 -10.35 -17.11
C GLN A 375 12.83 -9.12 -16.51
N VAL A 376 12.29 -7.93 -16.79
CA VAL A 376 12.75 -6.66 -16.24
C VAL A 376 11.69 -6.11 -15.29
N ILE A 377 12.10 -5.59 -14.13
CA ILE A 377 11.22 -4.92 -13.17
C ILE A 377 11.69 -3.49 -12.91
N VAL A 378 10.73 -2.59 -12.70
CA VAL A 378 10.94 -1.20 -12.29
C VAL A 378 9.96 -0.88 -11.17
N GLY A 379 10.40 -0.16 -10.15
CA GLY A 379 9.57 0.29 -9.03
C GLY A 379 9.52 1.81 -8.92
N TRP A 380 8.42 2.33 -8.39
CA TRP A 380 8.31 3.73 -7.98
C TRP A 380 9.04 3.95 -6.66
N ILE A 381 9.92 4.95 -6.66
CA ILE A 381 10.62 5.43 -5.48
C ILE A 381 9.95 6.72 -5.03
N ARG A 382 9.28 6.65 -3.88
CA ARG A 382 8.64 7.79 -3.23
C ARG A 382 9.69 8.78 -2.70
N GLU A 383 9.34 10.06 -2.66
CA GLU A 383 10.09 11.03 -1.85
C GLU A 383 10.09 10.62 -0.37
N ASP A 384 11.01 11.20 0.37
CA ASP A 384 11.18 11.01 1.82
C ASP A 384 11.52 12.32 2.52
N ASP A 385 11.08 13.42 1.91
CA ASP A 385 11.16 14.79 2.41
C ASP A 385 9.80 15.49 2.27
N ASN A 386 9.75 16.74 2.73
CA ASN A 386 8.59 17.62 2.65
C ASN A 386 8.80 18.78 1.65
N GLN A 387 9.73 18.65 0.69
CA GLN A 387 10.16 19.76 -0.18
C GLN A 387 9.61 19.68 -1.61
N GLY A 388 8.76 18.70 -1.91
CA GLY A 388 8.29 18.47 -3.27
C GLY A 388 7.55 19.64 -3.92
N GLU A 389 6.75 20.40 -3.16
CA GLU A 389 6.07 21.60 -3.68
C GLU A 389 7.06 22.68 -4.11
N THR A 390 8.09 22.94 -3.29
CA THR A 390 9.15 23.92 -3.58
C THR A 390 10.05 23.47 -4.74
N ARG A 391 10.37 22.18 -4.79
CA ARG A 391 11.22 21.59 -5.85
C ARG A 391 10.46 21.37 -7.18
N GLY A 392 9.12 21.36 -7.16
CA GLY A 392 8.26 21.28 -8.33
C GLY A 392 8.05 19.87 -8.90
N TRP A 393 8.56 18.82 -8.24
CA TRP A 393 8.38 17.43 -8.62
C TRP A 393 8.47 16.50 -7.42
N GLN A 394 7.85 15.31 -7.53
CA GLN A 394 7.92 14.25 -6.53
C GLN A 394 7.86 12.87 -7.19
N GLY A 395 8.72 11.97 -6.72
CA GLY A 395 8.78 10.58 -7.14
C GLY A 395 9.66 10.38 -8.36
N MET A 396 10.27 9.20 -8.42
CA MET A 396 11.09 8.75 -9.54
C MET A 396 10.94 7.24 -9.73
N LEU A 397 11.44 6.70 -10.84
CA LEU A 397 11.54 5.26 -11.06
C LEU A 397 12.92 4.76 -10.65
N SER A 398 12.98 3.55 -10.11
CA SER A 398 14.24 2.86 -9.84
C SER A 398 15.01 2.59 -11.13
N LEU A 399 16.28 2.26 -10.98
CA LEU A 399 17.01 1.56 -12.03
C LEU A 399 16.23 0.32 -12.47
N SER A 400 16.28 0.03 -13.77
CA SER A 400 15.69 -1.18 -14.33
C SER A 400 16.53 -2.39 -13.92
N ARG A 401 15.85 -3.43 -13.42
CA ARG A 401 16.51 -4.62 -12.87
C ARG A 401 16.09 -5.87 -13.63
N SER A 402 17.05 -6.72 -13.99
CA SER A 402 16.76 -8.07 -14.44
C SER A 402 16.33 -8.92 -13.24
N ILE A 403 15.30 -9.72 -13.42
CA ILE A 403 14.77 -10.65 -12.42
C ILE A 403 15.09 -12.09 -12.83
N PHE A 404 15.59 -12.86 -11.88
CA PHE A 404 15.93 -14.26 -12.04
C PHE A 404 15.67 -15.01 -10.73
N LEU A 405 15.83 -16.33 -10.73
CA LEU A 405 15.67 -17.14 -9.52
C LEU A 405 17.03 -17.65 -9.04
N SER A 406 17.11 -17.94 -7.74
CA SER A 406 18.20 -18.73 -7.16
C SER A 406 18.31 -20.11 -7.82
N ASP A 407 19.45 -20.78 -7.63
CA ASP A 407 19.73 -22.10 -8.21
C ASP A 407 18.68 -23.16 -7.83
N ASP A 408 18.10 -23.08 -6.63
CA ASP A 408 17.01 -23.96 -6.17
C ASP A 408 15.63 -23.58 -6.75
N GLY A 409 15.52 -22.44 -7.44
CA GLY A 409 14.30 -21.92 -8.03
C GLY A 409 13.29 -21.38 -7.03
N LEU A 410 13.67 -21.11 -5.78
CA LEU A 410 12.74 -20.73 -4.69
C LEU A 410 12.87 -19.29 -4.22
N GLN A 411 13.90 -18.55 -4.64
CA GLN A 411 14.11 -17.16 -4.25
C GLN A 411 14.20 -16.25 -5.45
N LEU A 412 13.44 -15.14 -5.43
CA LEU A 412 13.61 -14.07 -6.39
C LEU A 412 14.95 -13.37 -6.17
N ARG A 413 15.66 -13.14 -7.27
CA ARG A 413 16.92 -12.40 -7.32
C ARG A 413 16.77 -11.24 -8.29
N SER A 414 17.49 -10.17 -8.02
CA SER A 414 17.52 -9.01 -8.92
C SER A 414 18.91 -8.41 -9.03
N ARG A 415 19.21 -7.86 -10.20
CA ARG A 415 20.41 -7.05 -10.45
C ARG A 415 20.10 -5.97 -11.48
N PRO A 416 20.80 -4.81 -11.45
CA PRO A 416 20.67 -3.79 -12.48
C PRO A 416 20.92 -4.38 -13.88
N ILE A 417 20.22 -3.89 -14.91
CA ILE A 417 20.43 -4.36 -16.29
C ILE A 417 21.83 -3.95 -16.79
N ASP A 418 22.46 -4.82 -17.58
CA ASP A 418 23.82 -4.59 -18.10
C ASP A 418 23.93 -3.32 -18.98
N ALA A 419 22.81 -2.88 -19.58
CA ALA A 419 22.76 -1.67 -20.39
C ALA A 419 23.18 -0.41 -19.62
N LEU A 420 23.05 -0.39 -18.28
CA LEU A 420 23.49 0.74 -17.46
C LEU A 420 25.00 0.98 -17.53
N GLN A 421 25.80 -0.04 -17.87
CA GLN A 421 27.24 0.10 -18.03
C GLN A 421 27.60 1.07 -19.16
N SER A 422 26.72 1.29 -20.15
CA SER A 422 26.98 2.27 -21.21
C SER A 422 26.97 3.71 -20.71
N LEU A 423 26.47 3.97 -19.49
CA LEU A 423 26.52 5.28 -18.85
C LEU A 423 27.89 5.55 -18.22
N ARG A 424 28.76 4.55 -18.04
CA ARG A 424 30.07 4.75 -17.45
C ARG A 424 30.93 5.65 -18.34
N ILE A 425 31.44 6.73 -17.75
CA ILE A 425 32.44 7.57 -18.39
C ILE A 425 33.79 6.90 -18.19
N GLU A 426 34.27 6.14 -19.17
CA GLU A 426 35.51 5.35 -19.07
C GLU A 426 36.73 6.13 -18.54
N LYS A 427 36.88 7.41 -18.93
CA LYS A 427 37.99 8.26 -18.47
C LYS A 427 37.93 8.61 -16.97
N SER A 428 36.76 8.48 -16.35
CA SER A 428 36.55 8.75 -14.93
C SER A 428 36.91 7.56 -14.04
N HIS A 429 37.11 6.36 -14.61
CA HIS A 429 37.35 5.14 -13.84
C HIS A 429 38.52 5.30 -12.87
N ARG A 430 38.28 4.95 -11.61
CA ARG A 430 39.30 4.80 -10.57
C ARG A 430 39.18 3.39 -10.00
N SER A 431 40.32 2.73 -9.83
CA SER A 431 40.39 1.37 -9.33
C SER A 431 41.44 1.29 -8.23
N PHE A 432 41.05 0.68 -7.12
CA PHE A 432 41.91 0.45 -5.97
C PHE A 432 41.84 -1.03 -5.58
N HIS A 433 42.95 -1.59 -5.12
CA HIS A 433 43.06 -3.01 -4.80
C HIS A 433 43.82 -3.23 -3.49
N ASN A 434 43.39 -4.25 -2.75
CA ASN A 434 44.05 -4.71 -1.54
C ASN A 434 44.31 -3.59 -0.52
N ILE A 435 43.35 -2.66 -0.32
CA ILE A 435 43.47 -1.64 0.73
C ILE A 435 43.26 -2.33 2.07
N VAL A 436 44.29 -2.31 2.91
CA VAL A 436 44.28 -2.94 4.24
C VAL A 436 43.82 -1.93 5.29
N LEU A 437 42.73 -2.25 5.98
CA LEU A 437 42.18 -1.47 7.09
C LEU A 437 42.49 -2.21 8.40
N SER A 438 43.56 -1.80 9.09
CA SER A 438 44.09 -2.47 10.28
C SER A 438 43.81 -1.75 11.60
N SER A 439 43.09 -0.64 11.55
CA SER A 439 42.75 0.17 12.74
C SER A 439 41.38 0.82 12.59
N ILE A 440 40.91 1.44 13.66
CA ILE A 440 39.72 2.30 13.62
C ILE A 440 39.99 3.45 12.65
N ILE A 441 39.05 3.68 11.74
CA ILE A 441 39.08 4.78 10.78
C ILE A 441 37.75 5.50 10.92
N PRO A 442 37.67 6.62 11.66
CA PRO A 442 36.40 7.32 11.83
C PRO A 442 35.83 7.84 10.51
N PHE A 443 36.71 8.33 9.65
CA PHE A 443 36.40 8.89 8.33
C PHE A 443 37.72 9.16 7.59
N GLU A 444 37.96 8.49 6.46
CA GLU A 444 39.15 8.70 5.62
C GLU A 444 38.73 8.87 4.16
N LEU A 445 38.99 10.05 3.59
CA LEU A 445 38.63 10.37 2.21
C LEU A 445 39.36 9.46 1.22
N ILE A 446 38.64 9.02 0.20
CA ILE A 446 39.22 8.34 -0.95
C ILE A 446 39.80 9.41 -1.88
N PRO A 447 41.11 9.38 -2.17
CA PRO A 447 41.74 10.42 -2.99
C PRO A 447 41.25 10.36 -4.44
N ASP A 448 41.24 11.52 -5.10
CA ASP A 448 40.97 11.68 -6.53
C ASP A 448 39.62 11.14 -7.02
N VAL A 449 38.63 11.08 -6.12
CA VAL A 449 37.25 10.66 -6.38
C VAL A 449 36.29 11.65 -5.72
N SER A 450 35.42 12.25 -6.52
CA SER A 450 34.23 12.98 -6.06
C SER A 450 33.14 12.91 -7.13
N GLY A 451 31.91 13.13 -6.71
CA GLY A 451 30.75 13.20 -7.57
C GLY A 451 29.48 12.69 -6.88
N ASN A 452 28.34 13.15 -7.38
CA ASN A 452 27.02 12.76 -6.90
C ASN A 452 26.23 11.93 -7.94
N GLN A 453 26.82 11.59 -9.08
CA GLN A 453 26.24 10.70 -10.08
C GLN A 453 27.28 9.65 -10.49
N ILE A 454 27.38 8.58 -9.70
CA ILE A 454 28.47 7.59 -9.78
C ILE A 454 27.98 6.16 -9.55
N GLU A 455 28.70 5.19 -10.11
CA GLU A 455 28.61 3.78 -9.76
C GLU A 455 29.86 3.37 -8.97
N VAL A 456 29.67 2.67 -7.87
CA VAL A 456 30.73 2.11 -7.03
C VAL A 456 30.54 0.60 -6.95
N MET A 457 31.50 -0.15 -7.47
CA MET A 457 31.59 -1.60 -7.31
C MET A 457 32.72 -1.93 -6.34
N MET A 458 32.44 -2.74 -5.32
CA MET A 458 33.46 -3.11 -4.35
C MET A 458 33.32 -4.53 -3.84
N ILE A 459 34.44 -5.13 -3.46
CA ILE A 459 34.50 -6.43 -2.79
C ILE A 459 35.20 -6.24 -1.45
N TRP A 460 34.46 -6.53 -0.38
CA TRP A 460 35.00 -6.60 0.97
C TRP A 460 35.48 -8.01 1.27
N GLN A 461 36.67 -8.11 1.84
CA GLN A 461 37.19 -9.30 2.49
C GLN A 461 37.34 -9.02 3.99
N PHE A 462 36.79 -9.87 4.86
CA PHE A 462 36.81 -9.64 6.30
C PHE A 462 36.74 -10.90 7.16
N PRO A 463 37.31 -10.84 8.38
CA PRO A 463 37.53 -12.01 9.24
C PRO A 463 36.25 -12.61 9.81
N ARG A 464 36.29 -13.94 10.02
CA ARG A 464 35.17 -14.73 10.55
C ARG A 464 34.94 -14.59 12.05
N ASN A 465 35.90 -14.11 12.84
CA ASN A 465 35.86 -14.32 14.31
C ASN A 465 35.84 -13.03 15.13
N GLN A 466 35.47 -11.90 14.52
CA GLN A 466 35.33 -10.62 15.24
C GLN A 466 34.06 -9.84 14.84
N ASP A 467 33.59 -9.01 15.76
CA ASP A 467 32.54 -8.03 15.49
C ASP A 467 33.09 -6.89 14.64
N LEU A 468 32.33 -6.48 13.63
CA LEU A 468 32.75 -5.52 12.62
C LEU A 468 31.63 -4.53 12.30
N ASP A 469 32.01 -3.28 12.10
CA ASP A 469 31.19 -2.22 11.52
C ASP A 469 32.11 -1.35 10.64
N PHE A 470 31.93 -1.43 9.33
CA PHE A 470 32.79 -0.75 8.36
C PHE A 470 31.98 -0.43 7.11
N GLY A 471 32.47 0.48 6.29
CA GLY A 471 31.77 0.81 5.06
C GLY A 471 32.35 1.98 4.30
N LEU A 472 31.50 2.50 3.43
CA LEU A 472 31.74 3.65 2.58
C LEU A 472 30.75 4.76 2.98
N SER A 473 31.26 5.95 3.28
CA SER A 473 30.47 7.17 3.29
C SER A 473 30.49 7.79 1.90
N VAL A 474 29.32 8.22 1.43
CA VAL A 474 29.09 8.81 0.10
C VAL A 474 28.30 10.09 0.27
N LEU A 475 28.29 10.93 -0.76
CA LEU A 475 27.68 12.27 -0.70
C LEU A 475 28.12 12.99 0.59
N SER A 476 29.44 13.00 0.82
CA SER A 476 30.02 13.50 2.06
C SER A 476 30.68 14.85 1.84
N THR A 477 30.58 15.75 2.80
CA THR A 477 31.45 16.93 2.88
C THR A 477 32.88 16.53 3.24
N LEU A 478 33.85 17.41 2.99
CA LEU A 478 35.27 17.15 3.30
C LEU A 478 35.53 16.83 4.79
N ASP A 479 34.76 17.44 5.68
CA ASP A 479 34.85 17.22 7.13
C ASP A 479 33.94 16.07 7.62
N GLY A 480 33.13 15.49 6.74
CA GLY A 480 32.19 14.42 7.04
C GLY A 480 31.03 14.84 7.96
N SER A 481 30.76 16.15 8.10
CA SER A 481 29.64 16.68 8.89
C SER A 481 28.28 16.31 8.28
N GLN A 482 28.17 16.37 6.95
CA GLN A 482 27.07 15.81 6.19
C GLN A 482 27.58 14.63 5.37
N ARG A 483 26.93 13.47 5.50
CA ARG A 483 27.31 12.22 4.83
C ARG A 483 26.22 11.15 4.91
N THR A 484 26.19 10.28 3.91
CA THR A 484 25.42 9.04 3.95
C THR A 484 26.35 7.85 4.10
N SER A 485 26.20 7.03 5.13
CA SER A 485 27.09 5.87 5.35
C SER A 485 26.45 4.56 4.92
N ILE A 486 27.05 3.88 3.96
CA ILE A 486 26.67 2.56 3.46
C ILE A 486 27.63 1.55 4.07
N GLY A 487 27.14 0.74 5.01
CA GLY A 487 27.99 -0.08 5.85
C GLY A 487 27.55 -1.52 5.98
N VAL A 488 28.47 -2.28 6.56
CA VAL A 488 28.39 -3.71 6.80
C VAL A 488 28.60 -3.95 8.29
N ILE A 489 27.57 -4.46 8.97
CA ILE A 489 27.69 -4.94 10.35
C ILE A 489 27.72 -6.45 10.34
N ARG A 490 28.80 -6.99 10.90
CA ARG A 490 28.93 -8.41 11.18
C ARG A 490 29.08 -8.59 12.68
N ARG A 491 28.25 -9.46 13.27
CA ARG A 491 28.38 -9.87 14.67
C ARG A 491 28.75 -11.34 14.74
N VAL A 492 29.68 -11.69 15.62
CA VAL A 492 29.98 -13.11 15.94
C VAL A 492 28.72 -13.79 16.49
N ASN A 493 27.93 -13.04 17.26
CA ASN A 493 26.68 -13.52 17.83
C ASN A 493 25.49 -12.65 17.40
N THR A 494 25.05 -12.74 16.14
CA THR A 494 23.83 -12.06 15.66
C THR A 494 22.54 -12.57 16.33
N THR A 495 22.62 -13.70 17.03
CA THR A 495 21.45 -14.31 17.66
C THR A 495 20.89 -13.47 18.81
N PHE A 496 21.67 -12.51 19.32
CA PHE A 496 21.30 -11.71 20.48
C PHE A 496 21.78 -10.25 20.33
N MET A 497 20.83 -9.32 20.27
CA MET A 497 21.01 -7.88 20.00
C MET A 497 20.35 -7.08 21.13
N PRO A 498 21.11 -6.69 22.18
CA PRO A 498 20.58 -5.91 23.28
C PRO A 498 20.27 -4.46 22.87
N ASN A 499 19.31 -3.83 23.54
CA ASN A 499 18.88 -2.44 23.31
C ASN A 499 18.39 -2.15 21.89
N CYS A 500 17.73 -3.13 21.27
CA CYS A 500 17.20 -3.02 19.91
C CYS A 500 15.83 -3.69 19.81
N ASP A 501 14.94 -3.05 19.06
CA ASP A 501 13.66 -3.57 18.61
C ASP A 501 13.74 -3.93 17.12
N LEU A 502 13.01 -4.96 16.73
CA LEU A 502 12.75 -5.31 15.33
C LEU A 502 11.25 -5.17 15.09
N PRO A 503 10.72 -3.94 14.97
CA PRO A 503 9.30 -3.69 15.04
C PRO A 503 8.49 -4.37 13.92
N GLY A 504 7.30 -4.85 14.30
CA GLY A 504 6.35 -5.48 13.39
C GLY A 504 6.73 -6.90 13.00
N TRP A 505 6.01 -7.44 12.02
CA TRP A 505 6.23 -8.77 11.45
C TRP A 505 6.07 -9.93 12.42
N ASP A 506 5.41 -9.67 13.54
CA ASP A 506 5.04 -10.64 14.56
C ASP A 506 3.90 -11.53 14.05
N TYR A 507 4.15 -12.83 13.96
CA TYR A 507 3.09 -13.80 13.66
C TYR A 507 2.65 -14.57 14.91
N PHE A 508 3.47 -14.55 15.96
CA PHE A 508 3.18 -15.26 17.19
C PHE A 508 3.83 -14.55 18.38
N SER A 509 3.06 -14.39 19.46
CA SER A 509 3.60 -13.95 20.75
C SER A 509 3.59 -15.14 21.70
N VAL A 510 4.75 -15.47 22.25
CA VAL A 510 4.91 -16.68 23.09
C VAL A 510 4.51 -16.34 24.52
N PRO A 511 3.43 -16.94 25.06
CA PRO A 511 2.98 -16.64 26.42
C PRO A 511 3.96 -17.16 27.47
N GLY A 512 4.07 -16.46 28.60
CA GLY A 512 4.81 -16.94 29.78
C GLY A 512 6.34 -16.86 29.71
N ILE A 513 6.91 -16.35 28.61
CA ILE A 513 8.36 -16.12 28.52
C ILE A 513 8.74 -14.87 29.32
N THR A 514 9.68 -15.03 30.27
CA THR A 514 10.13 -13.99 31.21
C THR A 514 11.55 -13.49 30.95
N ASN A 515 12.27 -14.11 30.01
CA ASN A 515 13.64 -13.71 29.65
C ASN A 515 13.90 -13.87 28.14
N SER A 516 14.92 -13.18 27.64
CA SER A 516 15.25 -13.16 26.22
C SER A 516 15.89 -14.45 25.70
N PHE A 517 16.56 -15.25 26.55
CA PHE A 517 17.15 -16.53 26.14
C PHE A 517 16.07 -17.56 25.79
N ASP A 518 15.00 -17.64 26.57
CA ASP A 518 13.86 -18.51 26.26
C ASP A 518 13.14 -18.02 24.99
N CYS A 519 13.06 -16.71 24.76
CA CYS A 519 12.50 -16.16 23.53
C CYS A 519 13.32 -16.55 22.29
N GLN A 520 14.64 -16.44 22.39
CA GLN A 520 15.56 -16.92 21.37
C GLN A 520 15.39 -18.42 21.11
N TYR A 521 15.33 -19.23 22.19
CA TYR A 521 15.13 -20.66 22.08
C TYR A 521 13.83 -21.00 21.36
N ALA A 522 12.73 -20.32 21.70
CA ALA A 522 11.44 -20.48 21.02
C ALA A 522 11.56 -20.21 19.51
N CYS A 523 12.21 -19.11 19.12
CA CYS A 523 12.47 -18.82 17.69
C CYS A 523 13.32 -19.89 17.01
N ASN A 524 14.37 -20.39 17.69
CA ASN A 524 15.26 -21.40 17.14
C ASN A 524 14.56 -22.76 16.90
N GLN A 525 13.54 -23.10 17.69
CA GLN A 525 12.74 -24.32 17.51
C GLN A 525 11.62 -24.16 16.47
N ASP A 526 11.18 -22.94 16.20
CA ASP A 526 10.09 -22.68 15.27
C ASP A 526 10.62 -22.58 13.82
N ALA A 527 10.11 -23.42 12.91
CA ALA A 527 10.55 -23.45 11.51
C ALA A 527 10.32 -22.14 10.75
N LYS A 528 9.23 -21.42 11.05
CA LYS A 528 8.82 -20.16 10.41
C LYS A 528 9.59 -18.96 10.94
N CYS A 529 10.03 -19.00 12.20
CA CYS A 529 10.74 -17.88 12.82
C CYS A 529 12.04 -17.55 12.08
N ARG A 530 12.28 -16.26 11.85
CA ARG A 530 13.52 -15.71 11.27
C ARG A 530 14.21 -14.73 12.21
N ALA A 531 13.43 -14.02 13.03
CA ALA A 531 13.91 -13.14 14.08
C ALA A 531 12.94 -13.13 15.27
N TRP A 532 13.39 -12.56 16.38
CA TRP A 532 12.60 -12.45 17.60
C TRP A 532 12.89 -11.13 18.31
N THR A 533 11.91 -10.67 19.08
CA THR A 533 12.06 -9.54 20.01
C THR A 533 11.50 -9.91 21.36
N PHE A 534 12.27 -9.62 22.41
CA PHE A 534 11.89 -9.70 23.80
C PHE A 534 11.70 -8.28 24.37
N ALA A 535 10.46 -7.90 24.64
CA ALA A 535 10.05 -6.57 25.13
C ALA A 535 9.96 -6.50 26.68
N GLY A 536 10.97 -7.05 27.36
CA GLY A 536 10.90 -7.34 28.80
C GLY A 536 10.67 -6.15 29.73
N THR A 537 11.09 -4.93 29.37
CA THR A 537 10.89 -3.75 30.22
C THR A 537 9.76 -2.83 29.76
N LYS A 538 9.10 -3.13 28.63
CA LYS A 538 7.91 -2.40 28.15
C LYS A 538 6.61 -2.78 28.89
N GLN A 539 6.62 -3.83 29.71
CA GLN A 539 5.43 -4.38 30.42
C GLN A 539 4.21 -4.60 29.50
N VAL A 540 4.39 -5.44 28.48
CA VAL A 540 3.30 -5.89 27.58
C VAL A 540 2.75 -7.26 28.04
N ASN A 541 1.51 -7.59 27.65
CA ASN A 541 0.84 -8.85 28.05
C ASN A 541 1.67 -10.11 27.75
N ASN A 542 2.42 -10.11 26.64
CA ASN A 542 3.42 -11.11 26.29
C ASN A 542 4.74 -10.39 26.02
N ASN A 543 5.85 -10.94 26.51
CA ASN A 543 7.16 -10.30 26.36
C ASN A 543 7.97 -10.85 25.18
N CYS A 544 7.58 -11.95 24.55
CA CYS A 544 8.34 -12.57 23.45
C CYS A 544 7.52 -12.60 22.16
N PHE A 545 8.11 -12.10 21.08
CA PHE A 545 7.47 -12.02 19.76
C PHE A 545 8.36 -12.68 18.70
N LEU A 546 7.79 -13.63 17.97
CA LEU A 546 8.44 -14.35 16.87
C LEU A 546 8.03 -13.75 15.53
N LYS A 547 9.01 -13.61 14.62
CA LYS A 547 8.87 -12.84 13.38
C LYS A 547 9.14 -13.68 12.15
N THR A 548 8.37 -13.42 11.08
CA THR A 548 8.50 -14.13 9.79
C THR A 548 9.66 -13.65 8.93
N GLY A 549 10.31 -12.54 9.31
CA GLY A 549 11.54 -12.05 8.70
C GLY A 549 12.36 -11.24 9.68
N ILE A 550 13.31 -10.45 9.16
CA ILE A 550 14.24 -9.65 9.95
C ILE A 550 14.00 -8.16 9.63
N PRO A 551 13.06 -7.48 10.31
CA PRO A 551 12.70 -6.09 10.03
C PRO A 551 13.84 -5.07 10.13
N GLN A 552 13.54 -3.84 9.75
CA GLN A 552 14.40 -2.68 9.99
C GLN A 552 14.74 -2.57 11.49
N LEU A 553 16.03 -2.48 11.81
CA LEU A 553 16.52 -2.40 13.18
C LEU A 553 16.21 -1.02 13.77
N LYS A 554 15.61 -0.97 14.96
CA LYS A 554 15.38 0.27 15.71
C LYS A 554 16.06 0.24 17.06
N ALA A 555 16.81 1.28 17.41
CA ALA A 555 17.37 1.42 18.74
C ALA A 555 16.25 1.54 19.79
N ASP A 556 16.30 0.69 20.80
CA ASP A 556 15.30 0.68 21.88
C ASP A 556 15.88 -0.01 23.12
N SER A 557 16.21 0.78 24.15
CA SER A 557 16.79 0.28 25.40
C SER A 557 15.89 -0.65 26.20
N THR A 558 14.62 -0.77 25.81
CA THR A 558 13.64 -1.63 26.50
C THR A 558 13.45 -3.01 25.85
N CYS A 559 14.05 -3.20 24.68
CA CYS A 559 13.94 -4.43 23.91
C CYS A 559 15.30 -5.12 23.77
N ILE A 560 15.26 -6.45 23.71
CA ILE A 560 16.37 -7.29 23.26
C ILE A 560 15.85 -8.09 22.07
N SER A 561 16.51 -8.02 20.94
CA SER A 561 16.10 -8.74 19.73
C SER A 561 17.16 -9.74 19.28
N GLY A 562 16.90 -10.49 18.23
CA GLY A 562 17.89 -11.41 17.66
C GLY A 562 17.40 -12.04 16.37
N VAL A 563 18.33 -12.54 15.55
CA VAL A 563 18.00 -13.36 14.38
C VAL A 563 18.13 -14.84 14.73
N LYS A 564 17.37 -15.69 14.03
CA LYS A 564 17.41 -17.14 14.25
C LYS A 564 18.82 -17.69 14.03
N GLN A 565 19.27 -18.54 14.95
CA GLN A 565 20.57 -19.19 14.87
C GLN A 565 20.54 -20.34 13.87
N TYR A 566 21.50 -20.37 12.95
CA TYR A 566 21.74 -21.51 12.07
C TYR A 566 22.88 -22.36 12.64
N ARG A 567 22.75 -23.70 12.57
CA ARG A 567 23.62 -24.66 13.27
C ARG A 567 24.96 -24.95 12.57
N THR A 568 25.38 -24.16 11.57
CA THR A 568 26.62 -24.44 10.82
C THR A 568 27.59 -23.28 10.86
N ASN A 569 28.88 -23.57 11.05
CA ASN A 569 29.98 -22.58 10.96
C ASN A 569 30.23 -22.10 9.52
N GLN A 570 29.42 -22.55 8.56
CA GLN A 570 29.56 -22.24 7.14
C GLN A 570 28.61 -21.15 6.68
N GLN A 571 27.72 -20.65 7.54
CA GLN A 571 26.77 -19.60 7.19
C GLN A 571 26.87 -18.45 8.20
N GLN A 572 26.77 -17.22 7.71
CA GLN A 572 26.83 -16.02 8.54
C GLN A 572 25.86 -14.97 8.01
N PHE A 573 25.01 -14.44 8.88
CA PHE A 573 24.27 -13.23 8.56
C PHE A 573 25.15 -12.01 8.66
N VAL A 574 25.04 -11.16 7.65
CA VAL A 574 25.67 -9.85 7.61
C VAL A 574 24.58 -8.83 7.34
N TRP A 575 24.60 -7.76 8.12
CA TRP A 575 23.70 -6.63 7.95
C TRP A 575 24.35 -5.63 7.02
N ILE A 576 23.61 -5.22 6.00
CA ILE A 576 23.95 -4.06 5.19
C ILE A 576 23.05 -2.94 5.66
N TYR A 577 23.59 -1.74 5.81
CA TYR A 577 22.82 -0.58 6.21
C TYR A 577 23.17 0.64 5.38
N ILE A 578 22.21 1.55 5.25
CA ILE A 578 22.38 2.90 4.75
C ILE A 578 21.93 3.84 5.87
N ASN A 579 22.90 4.39 6.58
CA ASN A 579 22.67 5.33 7.67
C ASN A 579 22.50 6.74 7.11
N ARG A 580 21.31 7.30 7.36
CA ARG A 580 20.89 8.61 6.87
C ARG A 580 20.84 9.70 7.94
N THR A 581 21.32 9.38 9.15
CA THR A 581 21.26 10.32 10.28
C THR A 581 21.98 11.64 9.99
N LEU A 582 23.06 11.59 9.20
CA LEU A 582 23.84 12.77 8.79
C LEU A 582 23.69 13.09 7.29
N SER A 583 22.77 12.45 6.56
CA SER A 583 22.63 12.66 5.12
C SER A 583 22.02 14.00 4.76
N GLN A 584 21.19 14.53 5.66
CA GLN A 584 20.43 15.76 5.49
C GLN A 584 20.23 16.43 6.86
N GLU A 585 19.94 17.73 6.86
CA GLU A 585 19.60 18.53 8.04
C GLU A 585 18.10 18.82 8.15
N ASN A 586 17.36 18.76 7.02
CA ASN A 586 15.94 19.06 6.96
C ASN A 586 15.12 18.13 7.88
N PRO A 587 14.46 18.65 8.93
CA PRO A 587 13.69 17.83 9.88
C PRO A 587 12.42 17.23 9.27
N GLY A 588 12.00 17.71 8.09
CA GLY A 588 10.90 17.13 7.32
C GLY A 588 11.30 15.94 6.44
N ALA A 589 12.59 15.60 6.40
CA ALA A 589 13.09 14.40 5.75
C ALA A 589 13.28 13.24 6.73
N SER A 590 13.19 11.99 6.27
CA SER A 590 13.46 10.84 7.12
C SER A 590 14.96 10.64 7.31
N HIS A 591 15.41 10.60 8.56
CA HIS A 591 16.79 10.30 8.94
C HIS A 591 17.00 8.84 9.33
N ASP A 592 15.93 8.03 9.28
CA ASP A 592 15.96 6.64 9.73
C ASP A 592 16.89 5.82 8.82
N PRO A 593 17.73 4.94 9.39
CA PRO A 593 18.55 4.05 8.59
C PRO A 593 17.67 3.04 7.83
N VAL A 594 18.16 2.61 6.68
CA VAL A 594 17.62 1.46 5.95
C VAL A 594 18.59 0.31 6.11
N THR A 595 18.10 -0.88 6.41
CA THR A 595 18.90 -2.08 6.66
C THR A 595 18.37 -3.26 5.86
N GLY A 596 19.23 -4.22 5.61
CA GLY A 596 18.94 -5.47 4.93
C GLY A 596 19.90 -6.52 5.44
N VAL A 597 19.53 -7.79 5.27
CA VAL A 597 20.33 -8.90 5.77
C VAL A 597 20.62 -9.87 4.64
N ILE A 598 21.88 -10.26 4.54
CA ILE A 598 22.34 -11.30 3.61
C ILE A 598 22.88 -12.47 4.41
N LEU A 599 22.48 -13.68 4.03
CA LEU A 599 23.13 -14.91 4.48
C LEU A 599 24.32 -15.17 3.55
N LEU A 600 25.53 -15.04 4.10
CA LEU A 600 26.76 -15.47 3.43
C LEU A 600 26.94 -16.96 3.64
N GLU A 601 27.43 -17.65 2.60
CA GLU A 601 27.79 -19.05 2.64
C GLU A 601 29.28 -19.21 2.35
N SER A 602 29.96 -19.99 3.17
CA SER A 602 31.40 -20.16 3.13
C SER A 602 31.77 -21.05 1.94
N MET A 603 32.42 -20.48 0.94
CA MET A 603 33.19 -21.26 -0.02
C MET A 603 34.43 -21.81 0.73
N SER A 604 34.50 -23.11 1.00
CA SER A 604 35.49 -23.66 1.94
C SER A 604 36.96 -23.50 1.47
N LEU A 605 37.77 -22.86 2.32
CA LEU A 605 39.21 -23.06 2.66
C LEU A 605 39.81 -21.76 3.25
N SER A 606 39.16 -20.60 3.10
CA SER A 606 39.58 -19.34 3.72
C SER A 606 38.95 -19.15 5.11
N ASN A 607 39.65 -18.47 6.02
CA ASN A 607 39.10 -17.99 7.30
C ASN A 607 38.38 -16.64 7.16
N GLU A 608 38.04 -16.26 5.92
CA GLU A 608 37.54 -14.94 5.56
C GLU A 608 36.13 -15.05 4.95
N TRP A 609 35.41 -13.94 4.98
CA TRP A 609 34.18 -13.71 4.25
C TRP A 609 34.44 -12.75 3.10
N PHE A 610 33.70 -12.93 2.01
CA PHE A 610 33.69 -12.00 0.88
C PHE A 610 32.27 -11.46 0.66
N LEU A 611 32.15 -10.15 0.45
CA LEU A 611 30.88 -9.50 0.13
C LEU A 611 31.11 -8.45 -0.96
N GLY A 612 30.51 -8.69 -2.12
CA GLY A 612 30.41 -7.69 -3.18
C GLY A 612 29.24 -6.74 -2.94
N LEU A 613 29.43 -5.46 -3.21
CA LEU A 613 28.36 -4.45 -3.31
C LEU A 613 28.51 -3.70 -4.64
N ASN A 614 27.39 -3.49 -5.34
CA ASN A 614 27.27 -2.52 -6.42
C ASN A 614 26.33 -1.41 -5.98
N ILE A 615 26.82 -0.18 -5.91
CA ILE A 615 26.14 0.97 -5.35
C ILE A 615 26.02 2.03 -6.45
N PHE A 616 24.78 2.41 -6.75
CA PHE A 616 24.48 3.54 -7.63
C PHE A 616 24.09 4.73 -6.78
N ILE A 617 24.73 5.86 -7.03
CA ILE A 617 24.43 7.15 -6.42
C ILE A 617 24.02 8.07 -7.56
N ASP A 618 22.80 8.60 -7.48
CA ASP A 618 22.25 9.52 -8.47
C ASP A 618 21.54 10.67 -7.75
N HIS A 619 22.35 11.65 -7.34
CA HIS A 619 22.01 12.83 -6.59
C HIS A 619 21.28 12.53 -5.26
N SER A 620 19.96 12.32 -5.31
CA SER A 620 19.09 12.12 -4.15
C SER A 620 18.62 10.68 -3.95
N VAL A 621 19.11 9.74 -4.76
CA VAL A 621 18.82 8.31 -4.63
C VAL A 621 20.09 7.50 -4.53
N ILE A 622 20.05 6.48 -3.68
CA ILE A 622 21.09 5.46 -3.55
C ILE A 622 20.42 4.10 -3.70
N GLU A 623 20.91 3.29 -4.64
CA GLU A 623 20.49 1.89 -4.85
C GLU A 623 21.69 0.96 -4.64
N VAL A 624 21.59 0.07 -3.64
CA VAL A 624 22.63 -0.89 -3.26
C VAL A 624 22.21 -2.30 -3.65
N PHE A 625 23.07 -3.01 -4.35
CA PHE A 625 22.86 -4.38 -4.82
C PHE A 625 23.97 -5.30 -4.36
N GLU A 626 23.62 -6.56 -4.07
CA GLU A 626 24.61 -7.63 -3.97
C GLU A 626 24.81 -8.27 -5.36
N PRO A 627 25.93 -8.03 -6.06
CA PRO A 627 26.05 -8.30 -7.48
C PRO A 627 26.32 -9.77 -7.83
N GLN A 628 26.80 -10.59 -6.89
CA GLN A 628 27.21 -11.97 -7.20
C GLN A 628 25.99 -12.89 -7.33
N GLY A 629 25.09 -12.84 -6.34
CA GLY A 629 23.89 -13.68 -6.30
C GLY A 629 22.59 -12.94 -6.56
N GLY A 630 22.60 -11.61 -6.66
CA GLY A 630 21.39 -10.79 -6.75
C GLY A 630 20.48 -10.93 -5.53
N ARG A 631 21.08 -11.25 -4.37
CA ARG A 631 20.36 -11.69 -3.16
C ARG A 631 19.59 -10.58 -2.45
N MET A 632 19.97 -9.33 -2.69
CA MET A 632 19.43 -8.17 -2.01
C MET A 632 19.56 -6.95 -2.92
N ALA A 633 18.50 -6.15 -2.93
CA ALA A 633 18.50 -4.76 -3.36
C ALA A 633 17.98 -3.88 -2.23
N MET A 634 18.52 -2.68 -2.10
CA MET A 634 18.10 -1.70 -1.10
C MET A 634 18.15 -0.30 -1.70
N THR A 635 16.98 0.33 -1.77
CA THR A 635 16.81 1.66 -2.34
C THR A 635 16.52 2.66 -1.24
N THR A 636 17.16 3.83 -1.28
CA THR A 636 16.83 4.91 -0.34
C THR A 636 16.93 6.29 -0.97
N ARG A 637 16.34 7.26 -0.28
CA ARG A 637 16.38 8.67 -0.63
C ARG A 637 17.18 9.45 0.41
N VAL A 638 17.99 10.37 -0.09
CA VAL A 638 18.86 11.26 0.68
C VAL A 638 18.83 12.66 0.08
N TYR A 639 18.97 13.69 0.90
CA TYR A 639 18.83 15.07 0.46
C TYR A 639 19.92 15.97 1.05
N PRO A 640 21.21 15.77 0.69
CA PRO A 640 22.27 16.67 1.15
C PRO A 640 21.96 18.12 0.76
N GLU A 641 21.95 19.02 1.75
CA GLU A 641 21.78 20.46 1.55
C GLU A 641 23.11 21.20 1.32
N ASP A 642 24.24 20.60 1.69
CA ASP A 642 25.56 21.13 1.37
C ASP A 642 25.95 20.71 -0.06
N ASP A 643 26.02 21.69 -0.97
CA ASP A 643 26.37 21.46 -2.39
C ASP A 643 27.80 20.89 -2.56
N THR A 644 28.64 20.89 -1.52
CA THR A 644 29.98 20.29 -1.52
C THR A 644 29.98 18.82 -1.06
N ALA A 645 28.81 18.25 -0.75
CA ALA A 645 28.63 16.87 -0.34
C ALA A 645 28.80 15.88 -1.52
N GLU A 646 29.99 15.81 -2.07
CA GLU A 646 30.34 15.01 -3.26
C GLU A 646 31.47 14.00 -3.02
N TYR A 647 32.03 13.95 -1.81
CA TYR A 647 33.18 13.10 -1.50
C TYR A 647 32.77 11.71 -1.03
N LEU A 648 33.71 10.78 -1.21
CA LEU A 648 33.63 9.41 -0.71
C LEU A 648 34.70 9.21 0.36
N ALA A 649 34.35 8.47 1.41
CA ALA A 649 35.27 8.15 2.50
C ALA A 649 35.08 6.73 3.00
N ILE A 650 36.14 6.07 3.40
CA ILE A 650 36.09 4.78 4.09
C ILE A 650 35.98 5.03 5.59
N TYR A 651 35.26 4.16 6.28
CA TYR A 651 35.27 4.13 7.74
C TYR A 651 35.30 2.70 8.27
N VAL A 652 35.83 2.58 9.47
CA VAL A 652 35.81 1.39 10.31
C VAL A 652 35.52 1.82 11.74
N ASN A 653 34.32 1.48 12.21
CA ASN A 653 33.83 1.72 13.56
C ASN A 653 34.11 0.52 14.48
N ASN A 654 34.05 0.76 15.79
CA ASN A 654 34.55 -0.18 16.79
C ASN A 654 33.60 -1.36 17.11
N GLY A 655 34.15 -2.57 17.10
CA GLY A 655 33.95 -3.58 18.16
C GLY A 655 35.18 -3.55 19.10
N PRO A 656 35.11 -4.03 20.36
CA PRO A 656 36.05 -3.67 21.41
C PRO A 656 37.56 -3.98 21.17
N ILE A 657 37.94 -4.84 20.23
CA ILE A 657 39.33 -5.06 19.78
C ILE A 657 39.29 -5.58 18.33
N MET A 658 39.86 -4.83 17.37
CA MET A 658 40.12 -5.37 16.02
C MET A 658 41.36 -6.27 16.09
N THR A 659 41.18 -7.57 15.82
CA THR A 659 42.27 -8.57 15.90
C THR A 659 42.81 -8.97 14.54
N GLU A 660 42.02 -8.80 13.50
CA GLU A 660 42.31 -9.14 12.11
C GLU A 660 41.85 -8.00 11.18
N ASN A 661 42.51 -7.84 10.05
CA ASN A 661 42.29 -6.73 9.13
C ASN A 661 41.02 -6.89 8.30
N ILE A 662 40.35 -5.79 7.98
CA ILE A 662 39.41 -5.73 6.86
C ILE A 662 40.20 -5.35 5.60
N ILE A 663 39.86 -5.94 4.47
CA ILE A 663 40.50 -5.65 3.19
C ILE A 663 39.42 -5.22 2.19
N ILE A 664 39.64 -4.10 1.52
CA ILE A 664 38.95 -3.78 0.26
C ILE A 664 39.74 -4.50 -0.82
N ASP A 665 39.24 -5.67 -1.25
CA ASP A 665 39.90 -6.51 -2.26
C ASP A 665 39.92 -5.78 -3.61
N THR A 666 38.76 -5.25 -4.01
CA THR A 666 38.60 -4.34 -5.14
C THR A 666 37.65 -3.21 -4.81
N LEU A 667 37.92 -2.03 -5.37
CA LEU A 667 37.04 -0.87 -5.38
C LEU A 667 37.19 -0.17 -6.71
N ASP A 668 36.12 -0.20 -7.50
CA ASP A 668 36.02 0.44 -8.80
C ASP A 668 34.91 1.50 -8.78
N ILE A 669 35.22 2.67 -9.32
CA ILE A 669 34.34 3.83 -9.28
C ILE A 669 34.28 4.47 -10.66
N TRP A 670 33.07 4.72 -11.16
CA TRP A 670 32.83 5.43 -12.42
C TRP A 670 31.88 6.60 -12.19
N THR A 671 32.19 7.76 -12.77
CA THR A 671 31.18 8.78 -13.05
C THR A 671 30.24 8.26 -14.14
N LEU A 672 28.94 8.47 -13.94
CA LEU A 672 27.92 8.11 -14.92
C LEU A 672 27.51 9.33 -15.74
N SER A 673 27.26 9.16 -17.03
CA SER A 673 26.64 10.18 -17.89
C SER A 673 25.15 10.30 -17.58
N SER A 674 24.62 11.52 -17.66
CA SER A 674 23.17 11.74 -17.61
C SER A 674 22.47 11.09 -18.80
N ILE A 675 21.26 10.58 -18.58
CA ILE A 675 20.37 10.10 -19.66
C ILE A 675 19.61 11.25 -20.35
N TRP A 676 19.67 12.46 -19.80
CA TRP A 676 18.98 13.65 -20.28
C TRP A 676 19.90 14.56 -21.10
N THR A 677 20.65 13.96 -22.03
CA THR A 677 21.51 14.69 -22.98
C THR A 677 20.73 15.37 -24.08
#